data_AF-A0A1I2Q6H5-F1
#
_entry.id   AF-A0A1I2Q6H5-F1
#
_cell.length_a   1.000
_cell.length_b   1.000
_cell.length_c   1.000
_cell.angle_alpha   90.00
_cell.angle_beta   90.00
_cell.angle_gamma   90.00
#
_symmetry.space_group_name_H-M   'P 1'
#
loop_
_entity.id
_entity.type
_entity.pdbx_description
1 polymer ?
#
loop_
_entity_poly.entity_id
_entity_poly.type
_entity_poly.pdbx_seq_one_letter_code
_entity_poly.pdbx_strand_id
1 'polypeptide(L)'
;MKQRKKQGNAVKKDLQLSQRLSLIVGAAILVCLIILTVFITFVAGKKLNQISEEELFVYADSNASKVDSVLAKANMINTSLQSAVDILNTKSDDMTGTFTSSWESNAASVLGDASGAGMELKSRVTGNPISPSRFEAESIIINTMFKAVKVNANVYGVGFFMDPGAFSTYDKVYAPYISKVDCEKNIVENYPYERYSEKDYYVRAKNEGMSGVTDAYEAEGVNMFTIFYPIRDASDTIVGTVIIDLYADVFSIIDVENDAFPSMYSNVINGKETILYSSHTNVIGKNFKDTVDEKTYSAIKAKMQDGKTFSIVTNSSSGKVQRFYQPLTMGERLWWIQSAVPVSEFNAASNMIRNYILLAAALIVIILCLLTYNLIKKNLDPLKKISSAADNVARGNFDIDLRYDKKDEIGAAISGIGMVVERVKGIISDLQDKLGEISRGNFTVDLSDSSKYVGAYAPLLSSMQSITKELNQTMLDIRQSSEQVSSGAEQVSDGAQALAQGSTEQASSVEELSATMNEISDKIKVTASKAKEASDLGGGAGQAVQISNTKMTEMSAAMDEIIERSNEISKIIKTIDDIAFQTNILSLNAAIEAARAGSAGKGFAVVADEVGNLAKKSQEAAQNTAHLIEETIEAVQRGGRISEETAEALNDVTEKSVKITNLVDEISAASNEQAKGVAQVTEGIDQISSVVQTNSATAQQSAAAAEELSGQANILNDLVNKFQLKGAASSYKKKKADYIPPVMTDENSNSDYIPESAYKNAGEAPKKKESRPQAKSAPAPSKPVVSSKPSKPVSSGASAVGSDAFIPSDLDGTDLTNVDPSSLKTYASPNGADKY
;
A
#
# COMPACT_ATOMS: atom_id res chain seq x y z
N MET A 1 18.35 -68.47 -90.63
CA MET A 1 19.13 -67.21 -90.47
C MET A 1 20.22 -67.42 -89.44
N LYS A 2 21.51 -67.12 -89.73
CA LYS A 2 22.63 -67.46 -88.81
C LYS A 2 23.80 -66.45 -88.78
N GLN A 3 23.63 -65.24 -89.35
CA GLN A 3 24.78 -64.49 -89.92
C GLN A 3 25.03 -63.07 -89.35
N ARG A 4 24.29 -62.59 -88.33
CA ARG A 4 24.53 -61.26 -87.70
C ARG A 4 25.03 -61.27 -86.25
N LYS A 5 25.41 -62.44 -85.69
CA LYS A 5 25.97 -62.56 -84.33
C LYS A 5 27.45 -62.09 -84.19
N LYS A 6 27.96 -61.27 -85.13
CA LYS A 6 29.38 -60.85 -85.21
C LYS A 6 29.65 -59.36 -84.92
N GLN A 7 28.63 -58.58 -84.53
CA GLN A 7 28.80 -57.19 -84.05
C GLN A 7 28.46 -57.04 -82.56
N GLY A 8 29.04 -57.91 -81.73
CA GLY A 8 29.30 -57.53 -80.34
C GLY A 8 30.32 -56.37 -80.28
N ASN A 9 30.35 -55.65 -79.17
CA ASN A 9 31.40 -54.69 -78.78
C ASN A 9 31.53 -53.36 -79.56
N ALA A 10 30.73 -53.07 -80.59
CA ALA A 10 30.91 -51.85 -81.39
C ALA A 10 30.85 -50.54 -80.58
N VAL A 11 29.77 -50.29 -79.80
CA VAL A 11 29.58 -49.00 -79.08
C VAL A 11 29.93 -49.08 -77.59
N LYS A 12 29.97 -50.28 -76.99
CA LYS A 12 30.50 -50.43 -75.61
C LYS A 12 32.02 -50.18 -75.51
N LYS A 13 32.73 -50.09 -76.63
CA LYS A 13 34.15 -49.69 -76.73
C LYS A 13 34.41 -48.19 -76.64
N ASP A 14 33.47 -47.34 -77.06
CA ASP A 14 33.78 -45.94 -77.38
C ASP A 14 33.38 -44.93 -76.29
N LEU A 15 32.67 -45.37 -75.24
CA LEU A 15 32.70 -44.65 -73.96
C LEU A 15 33.90 -45.13 -73.13
N GLN A 16 34.75 -44.20 -72.71
CA GLN A 16 35.95 -44.47 -71.92
C GLN A 16 35.58 -45.20 -70.61
N LEU A 17 36.46 -46.09 -70.12
CA LEU A 17 36.19 -46.92 -68.93
C LEU A 17 35.80 -46.08 -67.70
N SER A 18 36.47 -44.94 -67.55
CA SER A 18 36.24 -43.94 -66.52
C SER A 18 34.82 -43.35 -66.54
N GLN A 19 34.10 -43.38 -67.68
CA GLN A 19 32.70 -42.95 -67.78
C GLN A 19 31.79 -43.85 -66.96
N ARG A 20 32.03 -45.18 -67.03
CA ARG A 20 31.27 -46.17 -66.27
C ARG A 20 31.65 -46.14 -64.80
N LEU A 21 32.95 -46.03 -64.50
CA LEU A 21 33.43 -45.96 -63.12
C LEU A 21 32.85 -44.73 -62.39
N SER A 22 32.87 -43.56 -63.04
CA SER A 22 32.41 -42.32 -62.42
C SER A 22 30.90 -42.24 -62.27
N LEU A 23 30.11 -42.93 -63.10
CA LEU A 23 28.66 -43.04 -62.91
C LEU A 23 28.32 -43.98 -61.75
N ILE A 24 29.03 -45.11 -61.60
CA ILE A 24 28.80 -46.07 -60.52
C ILE A 24 29.16 -45.45 -59.15
N VAL A 25 30.33 -44.80 -59.05
CA VAL A 25 30.74 -44.09 -57.82
C VAL A 25 29.82 -42.89 -57.55
N GLY A 26 29.48 -42.12 -58.59
CA GLY A 26 28.56 -40.98 -58.46
C GLY A 26 27.16 -41.39 -58.00
N ALA A 27 26.61 -42.49 -58.51
CA ALA A 27 25.30 -43.00 -58.10
C ALA A 27 25.29 -43.50 -56.64
N ALA A 28 26.34 -44.20 -56.19
CA ALA A 28 26.46 -44.63 -54.80
C ALA A 28 26.48 -43.42 -53.83
N ILE A 29 27.26 -42.39 -54.16
CA ILE A 29 27.33 -41.14 -53.38
C ILE A 29 25.99 -40.39 -53.42
N LEU A 30 25.34 -40.31 -54.58
CA LEU A 30 24.05 -39.63 -54.76
C LEU A 30 22.93 -40.32 -53.97
N VAL A 31 22.88 -41.65 -53.95
CA VAL A 31 21.87 -42.40 -53.16
C VAL A 31 22.05 -42.15 -51.67
N CYS A 32 23.29 -42.21 -51.15
CA CYS A 32 23.56 -41.85 -49.75
C CYS A 32 23.19 -40.40 -49.44
N LEU A 33 23.53 -39.44 -50.31
CA LEU A 33 23.17 -38.04 -50.13
C LEU A 33 21.66 -37.80 -50.19
N ILE A 34 20.92 -38.41 -51.12
CA ILE A 34 19.46 -38.22 -51.20
C ILE A 34 18.77 -38.81 -49.97
N ILE A 35 19.17 -40.01 -49.51
CA ILE A 35 18.65 -40.59 -48.26
C ILE A 35 18.95 -39.65 -47.09
N LEU A 36 20.17 -39.12 -46.99
CA LEU A 36 20.58 -38.20 -45.93
C LEU A 36 19.84 -36.85 -46.00
N THR A 37 19.72 -36.22 -47.17
CA THR A 37 19.04 -34.92 -47.33
C THR A 37 17.53 -35.03 -47.19
N VAL A 38 16.89 -36.12 -47.65
CA VAL A 38 15.46 -36.35 -47.40
C VAL A 38 15.22 -36.61 -45.92
N PHE A 39 16.07 -37.42 -45.26
CA PHE A 39 16.00 -37.62 -43.81
C PHE A 39 16.20 -36.32 -43.02
N ILE A 40 17.22 -35.52 -43.36
CA ILE A 40 17.47 -34.22 -42.73
C ILE A 40 16.34 -33.24 -43.01
N THR A 41 15.86 -33.09 -44.25
CA THR A 41 14.79 -32.13 -44.57
C THR A 41 13.45 -32.54 -43.95
N PHE A 42 13.16 -33.84 -43.88
CA PHE A 42 12.04 -34.37 -43.13
C PHE A 42 12.20 -34.05 -41.64
N VAL A 43 13.26 -34.53 -40.99
CA VAL A 43 13.47 -34.36 -39.55
C VAL A 43 13.55 -32.88 -39.18
N ALA A 44 14.26 -32.06 -39.96
CA ALA A 44 14.41 -30.63 -39.73
C ALA A 44 13.13 -29.86 -40.03
N GLY A 45 12.37 -30.13 -41.10
CA GLY A 45 11.06 -29.49 -41.31
C GLY A 45 10.09 -29.86 -40.18
N LYS A 46 9.98 -31.16 -39.91
CA LYS A 46 9.27 -31.74 -38.75
C LYS A 46 9.79 -31.23 -37.40
N LYS A 47 11.01 -30.66 -37.32
CA LYS A 47 11.56 -29.99 -36.13
C LYS A 47 11.66 -28.47 -36.23
N LEU A 48 11.31 -27.84 -37.34
CA LEU A 48 11.31 -26.37 -37.51
C LEU A 48 9.93 -25.77 -37.31
N ASN A 49 8.90 -26.49 -37.72
CA ASN A 49 7.57 -26.29 -37.18
C ASN A 49 6.97 -27.67 -36.89
N GLN A 50 7.54 -28.61 -36.14
CA GLN A 50 8.44 -28.57 -34.97
C GLN A 50 8.40 -27.29 -34.15
N ILE A 51 9.55 -26.62 -34.12
CA ILE A 51 9.88 -25.48 -33.28
C ILE A 51 8.86 -24.35 -33.38
N SER A 52 8.21 -24.07 -34.51
CA SER A 52 7.04 -23.17 -34.54
C SER A 52 5.69 -23.75 -34.03
N GLU A 53 5.68 -24.90 -33.36
CA GLU A 53 4.69 -25.26 -32.32
C GLU A 53 5.36 -25.42 -30.95
N GLU A 54 6.48 -24.73 -30.73
CA GLU A 54 7.16 -24.70 -29.44
C GLU A 54 7.69 -23.29 -29.08
N GLU A 55 8.36 -22.50 -29.95
CA GLU A 55 9.63 -21.81 -29.62
C GLU A 55 9.66 -20.32 -29.30
N LEU A 56 8.59 -19.56 -29.56
CA LEU A 56 8.61 -18.09 -29.72
C LEU A 56 8.91 -17.20 -28.48
N PHE A 57 9.76 -17.64 -27.53
CA PHE A 57 10.26 -16.94 -26.32
C PHE A 57 10.85 -15.51 -26.53
N VAL A 58 10.87 -15.00 -27.77
CA VAL A 58 11.63 -13.81 -28.19
C VAL A 58 10.80 -12.84 -29.06
N TYR A 59 9.66 -13.27 -29.64
CA TYR A 59 8.98 -12.50 -30.70
C TYR A 59 7.44 -12.49 -30.67
N ALA A 60 6.79 -13.58 -30.24
CA ALA A 60 5.35 -13.70 -29.96
C ALA A 60 5.18 -15.10 -29.35
N ASP A 61 5.61 -15.34 -28.12
CA ASP A 61 5.37 -14.48 -26.96
C ASP A 61 3.88 -14.16 -26.78
N SER A 62 3.44 -14.00 -25.54
CA SER A 62 2.08 -13.61 -25.19
C SER A 62 0.92 -14.49 -25.72
N ASN A 63 1.07 -15.83 -25.84
CA ASN A 63 -0.08 -16.77 -25.89
C ASN A 63 -0.29 -17.87 -24.76
N ALA A 64 0.69 -18.66 -24.22
CA ALA A 64 0.55 -19.53 -22.98
C ALA A 64 1.55 -19.76 -21.71
N SER A 65 2.57 -18.93 -21.26
CA SER A 65 2.75 -18.31 -19.86
C SER A 65 3.34 -16.81 -19.76
N LYS A 66 2.57 -15.67 -19.88
CA LYS A 66 2.58 -14.32 -20.68
C LYS A 66 1.24 -13.49 -21.11
N VAL A 67 0.01 -14.05 -21.34
CA VAL A 67 -1.39 -13.47 -21.57
C VAL A 67 -2.60 -13.98 -20.69
N ASP A 68 -2.38 -14.55 -19.50
CA ASP A 68 -3.21 -14.78 -18.29
C ASP A 68 -2.61 -14.15 -16.97
N SER A 69 -2.43 -12.80 -16.86
CA SER A 69 -2.45 -11.77 -15.76
C SER A 69 -3.78 -10.99 -15.43
N VAL A 70 -4.41 -10.01 -16.11
CA VAL A 70 -5.72 -9.48 -15.54
C VAL A 70 -6.92 -10.47 -15.42
N LEU A 71 -7.05 -11.26 -14.31
CA LEU A 71 -8.23 -11.95 -13.69
C LEU A 71 -8.00 -12.67 -12.29
N ALA A 72 -6.75 -12.99 -11.88
CA ALA A 72 -6.27 -13.74 -10.66
C ALA A 72 -4.93 -13.36 -9.82
N LYS A 73 -4.09 -12.28 -9.99
CA LYS A 73 -3.35 -11.51 -8.90
C LYS A 73 -3.26 -9.92 -8.98
N ALA A 74 -4.32 -9.12 -8.74
CA ALA A 74 -4.85 -7.86 -9.35
C ALA A 74 -6.38 -7.57 -9.01
N ASN A 75 -7.02 -8.41 -8.16
CA ASN A 75 -8.32 -8.25 -7.49
C ASN A 75 -7.88 -8.23 -6.06
N MET A 76 -7.45 -7.06 -5.68
CA MET A 76 -7.18 -6.70 -4.32
C MET A 76 -8.25 -5.63 -4.05
N ILE A 77 -8.63 -4.83 -5.05
CA ILE A 77 -10.03 -4.56 -5.48
C ILE A 77 -11.01 -5.73 -5.29
N ASN A 78 -10.52 -6.94 -5.05
CA ASN A 78 -11.22 -7.74 -4.08
C ASN A 78 -10.31 -8.30 -2.93
N THR A 79 -9.29 -9.16 -3.07
CA THR A 79 -8.46 -9.70 -1.96
C THR A 79 -7.97 -8.79 -0.79
N SER A 80 -7.79 -7.47 -0.89
CA SER A 80 -7.60 -6.62 0.32
C SER A 80 -8.55 -5.40 0.42
N LEU A 81 -9.53 -5.29 -0.48
CA LEU A 81 -10.93 -5.04 -0.11
C LEU A 81 -11.51 -6.28 0.57
N GLN A 82 -10.72 -7.35 0.77
CA GLN A 82 -11.05 -8.49 1.59
C GLN A 82 -10.35 -8.56 2.95
N SER A 83 -9.37 -7.70 3.25
CA SER A 83 -8.87 -7.50 4.61
C SER A 83 -9.96 -6.92 5.52
N ALA A 84 -10.28 -5.64 5.35
CA ALA A 84 -11.54 -5.19 4.77
C ALA A 84 -12.85 -6.05 4.76
N VAL A 85 -12.80 -7.35 4.43
CA VAL A 85 -13.97 -8.27 4.44
C VAL A 85 -13.94 -9.27 5.58
N ASP A 86 -12.81 -9.50 6.19
CA ASP A 86 -12.68 -10.55 7.19
C ASP A 86 -13.51 -10.23 8.46
N ILE A 87 -14.08 -9.02 8.58
CA ILE A 87 -13.86 -8.33 9.84
C ILE A 87 -15.04 -7.58 10.51
N LEU A 88 -16.18 -7.11 9.95
CA LEU A 88 -17.48 -7.06 10.71
C LEU A 88 -18.05 -8.48 10.79
N ASN A 89 -17.73 -9.27 9.78
CA ASN A 89 -17.79 -10.71 9.85
C ASN A 89 -17.20 -11.21 11.18
N THR A 90 -16.25 -10.48 11.80
CA THR A 90 -15.84 -10.69 13.19
C THR A 90 -16.19 -9.56 14.20
N LYS A 91 -16.74 -8.40 13.82
CA LYS A 91 -16.80 -7.16 14.65
C LYS A 91 -18.08 -6.29 14.41
N SER A 92 -18.55 -5.51 15.38
CA SER A 92 -19.93 -4.95 15.39
C SER A 92 -20.16 -3.66 14.56
N ASP A 93 -21.44 -3.37 14.24
CA ASP A 93 -21.93 -2.03 13.81
C ASP A 93 -22.39 -1.21 15.02
N ASP A 94 -21.44 -0.77 15.86
CA ASP A 94 -21.77 -0.07 17.10
C ASP A 94 -21.29 1.38 17.06
N MET A 95 -22.22 2.34 17.01
CA MET A 95 -21.94 3.79 17.04
C MET A 95 -21.19 4.23 18.31
N THR A 96 -21.32 3.47 19.40
CA THR A 96 -20.63 3.65 20.68
C THR A 96 -19.49 2.65 20.89
N GLY A 97 -19.23 1.82 19.89
CA GLY A 97 -18.09 0.92 19.84
C GLY A 97 -16.76 1.65 19.75
N THR A 98 -15.70 0.88 19.60
CA THR A 98 -14.32 1.33 19.67
C THR A 98 -13.65 1.41 18.28
N PHE A 99 -12.46 2.01 18.20
CA PHE A 99 -11.61 2.18 17.00
C PHE A 99 -10.57 1.06 16.81
N THR A 100 -10.07 0.87 15.59
CA THR A 100 -10.46 -0.39 14.94
C THR A 100 -9.43 -1.20 14.13
N SER A 101 -8.11 -1.01 14.25
CA SER A 101 -7.07 -1.74 13.46
C SER A 101 -7.22 -3.27 13.26
N SER A 102 -6.68 -3.77 12.15
CA SER A 102 -6.36 -5.19 11.93
C SER A 102 -4.91 -5.58 12.34
N TRP A 103 -4.20 -4.72 13.08
CA TRP A 103 -2.75 -4.82 13.33
C TRP A 103 -2.41 -5.20 14.78
N GLU A 104 -1.69 -6.30 14.96
CA GLU A 104 -1.10 -6.70 16.25
C GLU A 104 0.32 -6.12 16.41
N SER A 105 0.64 -5.57 17.59
CA SER A 105 1.96 -4.99 17.89
C SER A 105 2.83 -5.94 18.73
N ASN A 106 4.14 -5.97 18.45
CA ASN A 106 5.11 -6.75 19.22
C ASN A 106 5.63 -6.02 20.47
N ALA A 107 5.29 -4.73 20.64
CA ALA A 107 5.44 -4.03 21.91
C ALA A 107 4.30 -4.48 22.83
N ALA A 108 4.63 -5.10 23.97
CA ALA A 108 3.65 -5.72 24.85
C ALA A 108 2.61 -4.71 25.38
N SER A 109 1.38 -4.84 24.87
CA SER A 109 0.14 -4.21 25.37
C SER A 109 0.23 -2.72 25.73
N VAL A 110 0.08 -1.83 24.73
CA VAL A 110 -0.79 -0.62 24.80
C VAL A 110 -1.32 -0.28 23.38
N LEU A 111 -2.15 -1.14 22.82
CA LEU A 111 -3.17 -0.73 21.85
C LEU A 111 -4.53 -1.18 22.42
N GLY A 112 -4.90 -0.51 23.51
CA GLY A 112 -6.32 -0.31 23.78
C GLY A 112 -6.88 0.61 22.71
N ASP A 113 -8.15 0.46 22.44
CA ASP A 113 -8.82 1.19 21.38
C ASP A 113 -9.00 2.66 21.82
N ALA A 114 -9.23 3.55 20.85
CA ALA A 114 -9.99 4.74 21.18
C ALA A 114 -11.46 4.36 21.19
N SER A 115 -12.18 4.52 22.31
CA SER A 115 -13.64 4.45 22.25
C SER A 115 -14.17 5.54 21.31
N GLY A 116 -15.02 5.17 20.36
CA GLY A 116 -15.70 6.12 19.48
C GLY A 116 -16.86 6.87 20.16
N ALA A 117 -17.17 6.52 21.41
CA ALA A 117 -18.27 7.12 22.17
C ALA A 117 -18.15 8.65 22.27
N GLY A 118 -18.97 9.34 21.48
CA GLY A 118 -19.02 10.81 21.41
C GLY A 118 -18.44 11.42 20.13
N MET A 119 -17.79 10.65 19.27
CA MET A 119 -17.32 11.13 17.96
C MET A 119 -18.45 11.07 16.92
N GLU A 120 -18.83 12.20 16.34
CA GLU A 120 -19.83 12.26 15.26
C GLU A 120 -19.21 11.90 13.89
N LEU A 121 -18.64 10.70 13.80
CA LEU A 121 -17.99 10.19 12.59
C LEU A 121 -18.99 10.11 11.44
N LYS A 122 -18.61 10.68 10.29
CA LYS A 122 -19.47 10.75 9.11
C LYS A 122 -18.81 10.10 7.91
N SER A 123 -19.64 9.40 7.16
CA SER A 123 -19.29 8.82 5.88
C SER A 123 -18.87 9.89 4.89
N ARG A 124 -17.66 9.79 4.34
CA ARG A 124 -17.21 10.52 3.15
C ARG A 124 -18.06 10.18 1.92
N VAL A 125 -18.63 8.98 1.83
CA VAL A 125 -19.49 8.55 0.71
C VAL A 125 -20.90 9.13 0.80
N THR A 126 -21.56 8.99 1.96
CA THR A 126 -22.99 9.24 2.12
C THR A 126 -23.30 10.53 2.88
N GLY A 127 -22.35 11.05 3.65
CA GLY A 127 -22.51 12.17 4.57
C GLY A 127 -23.19 11.81 5.91
N ASN A 128 -23.65 10.57 6.07
CA ASN A 128 -24.40 10.12 7.26
C ASN A 128 -23.48 9.68 8.41
N PRO A 129 -23.97 9.67 9.66
CA PRO A 129 -23.24 9.09 10.78
C PRO A 129 -22.99 7.59 10.58
N ILE A 130 -21.76 7.15 10.85
CA ILE A 130 -21.34 5.75 10.76
C ILE A 130 -20.52 5.36 11.99
N SER A 131 -20.56 4.08 12.38
CA SER A 131 -19.82 3.60 13.56
C SER A 131 -18.30 3.64 13.32
N PRO A 132 -17.45 3.63 14.37
CA PRO A 132 -16.00 3.79 14.20
C PRO A 132 -15.37 2.68 13.37
N SER A 133 -15.87 1.46 13.54
CA SER A 133 -15.59 0.37 12.63
C SER A 133 -16.00 0.77 11.21
N ARG A 134 -17.25 1.15 10.94
CA ARG A 134 -17.69 1.52 9.56
C ARG A 134 -16.93 2.69 8.97
N PHE A 135 -16.38 3.56 9.80
CA PHE A 135 -15.48 4.62 9.40
C PHE A 135 -14.10 4.08 9.00
N GLU A 136 -13.53 3.11 9.71
CA GLU A 136 -12.35 2.37 9.25
C GLU A 136 -12.65 1.47 8.04
N ALA A 137 -13.87 0.94 7.90
CA ALA A 137 -14.30 0.28 6.67
C ALA A 137 -14.20 1.25 5.51
N GLU A 138 -14.91 2.36 5.59
CA GLU A 138 -14.95 3.34 4.53
C GLU A 138 -13.55 3.89 4.20
N SER A 139 -12.72 4.07 5.24
CA SER A 139 -11.32 4.43 5.12
C SER A 139 -10.57 3.41 4.27
N ILE A 140 -10.75 2.11 4.53
CA ILE A 140 -10.23 1.04 3.69
C ILE A 140 -11.32 0.54 2.69
N ILE A 141 -12.16 1.43 2.12
CA ILE A 141 -12.95 1.20 0.87
C ILE A 141 -12.72 2.29 -0.18
N ILE A 142 -13.05 3.54 0.17
CA ILE A 142 -13.20 4.64 -0.80
C ILE A 142 -11.95 4.77 -1.62
N ASN A 143 -10.84 4.54 -0.97
CA ASN A 143 -9.57 4.81 -1.53
C ASN A 143 -8.88 3.56 -2.04
N THR A 144 -9.45 2.35 -1.94
CA THR A 144 -9.12 1.22 -2.81
C THR A 144 -9.36 1.75 -4.19
N MET A 145 -10.63 2.11 -4.35
CA MET A 145 -11.18 2.62 -5.57
C MET A 145 -10.45 3.88 -6.07
N PHE A 146 -9.83 4.63 -5.17
CA PHE A 146 -9.05 5.80 -5.55
C PHE A 146 -7.72 5.45 -6.22
N LYS A 147 -7.00 4.38 -5.83
CA LYS A 147 -5.75 3.94 -6.52
C LYS A 147 -6.01 3.09 -7.75
N ALA A 148 -7.00 3.54 -8.52
CA ALA A 148 -7.40 2.98 -9.78
C ALA A 148 -6.81 3.71 -11.00
N VAL A 149 -6.72 5.06 -11.05
CA VAL A 149 -6.32 5.82 -12.28
C VAL A 149 -5.32 7.08 -12.33
N LYS A 150 -4.10 7.12 -11.70
CA LYS A 150 -3.01 8.18 -11.80
C LYS A 150 -1.53 7.84 -12.25
N VAL A 151 -0.70 6.85 -11.78
CA VAL A 151 0.49 6.26 -12.57
C VAL A 151 0.75 4.70 -12.89
N ASN A 152 -0.03 3.63 -12.54
CA ASN A 152 -0.50 2.53 -13.48
C ASN A 152 -1.71 1.65 -13.00
N ALA A 153 -2.79 1.32 -13.77
CA ALA A 153 -3.33 1.86 -15.04
C ALA A 153 -4.87 1.72 -15.23
N ASN A 154 -5.45 2.56 -16.12
CA ASN A 154 -6.70 2.51 -16.94
C ASN A 154 -7.93 1.69 -16.47
N VAL A 155 -8.08 1.46 -15.18
CA VAL A 155 -9.38 1.17 -14.59
C VAL A 155 -10.22 2.40 -14.90
N TYR A 156 -11.22 2.30 -15.77
CA TYR A 156 -12.10 3.44 -16.01
C TYR A 156 -12.73 3.88 -14.70
N GLY A 157 -13.12 2.91 -13.87
CA GLY A 157 -13.54 3.19 -12.52
C GLY A 157 -13.84 1.94 -11.75
N VAL A 158 -14.21 2.17 -10.50
CA VAL A 158 -14.36 1.14 -9.49
C VAL A 158 -15.63 1.40 -8.76
N GLY A 159 -16.41 0.37 -8.48
CA GLY A 159 -17.59 0.46 -7.65
C GLY A 159 -17.48 -0.51 -6.48
N PHE A 160 -17.85 -0.07 -5.30
CA PHE A 160 -17.89 -0.92 -4.12
C PHE A 160 -19.34 -0.98 -3.62
N PHE A 161 -20.16 -1.86 -4.17
CA PHE A 161 -21.61 -1.68 -4.16
C PHE A 161 -22.33 -2.64 -3.20
N MET A 162 -22.63 -2.20 -1.99
CA MET A 162 -23.35 -3.01 -0.99
C MET A 162 -24.84 -3.11 -1.31
N ASP A 163 -25.50 -4.16 -0.82
CA ASP A 163 -26.96 -4.21 -0.71
C ASP A 163 -27.46 -3.20 0.35
N PRO A 164 -28.74 -2.79 0.34
CA PRO A 164 -29.22 -1.71 1.20
C PRO A 164 -29.14 -2.04 2.69
N GLY A 165 -28.37 -1.27 3.44
CA GLY A 165 -28.12 -1.49 4.88
C GLY A 165 -27.13 -2.62 5.20
N ALA A 166 -26.50 -3.23 4.19
CA ALA A 166 -25.49 -4.28 4.38
C ALA A 166 -24.13 -3.73 4.84
N PHE A 167 -23.81 -2.48 4.47
CA PHE A 167 -22.65 -1.78 4.99
C PHE A 167 -22.84 -1.43 6.46
N SER A 168 -23.73 -0.48 6.75
CA SER A 168 -24.16 -0.10 8.08
C SER A 168 -25.67 -0.10 8.15
N THR A 169 -26.20 -0.49 9.30
CA THR A 169 -27.62 -0.45 9.65
C THR A 169 -28.22 0.95 9.58
N TYR A 170 -27.38 1.99 9.69
CA TYR A 170 -27.76 3.40 9.55
C TYR A 170 -27.75 3.87 8.09
N ASP A 171 -26.95 3.24 7.22
CA ASP A 171 -26.67 3.72 5.87
C ASP A 171 -27.30 2.84 4.78
N LYS A 172 -28.43 3.31 4.23
CA LYS A 172 -29.26 2.53 3.30
C LYS A 172 -28.68 2.34 1.91
N VAL A 173 -27.76 3.20 1.47
CA VAL A 173 -27.07 3.04 0.18
C VAL A 173 -25.62 3.44 0.38
N TYR A 174 -24.77 2.42 0.52
CA TYR A 174 -23.33 2.57 0.52
C TYR A 174 -22.79 1.88 -0.74
N ALA A 175 -22.53 2.69 -1.75
CA ALA A 175 -22.05 2.24 -3.03
C ALA A 175 -21.16 3.30 -3.67
N PRO A 176 -20.02 3.66 -3.04
CA PRO A 176 -19.08 4.56 -3.70
C PRO A 176 -18.70 3.99 -5.07
N TYR A 177 -18.42 4.90 -6.00
CA TYR A 177 -17.76 4.68 -7.26
C TYR A 177 -16.68 5.75 -7.46
N ILE A 178 -15.55 5.41 -8.06
CA ILE A 178 -14.53 6.38 -8.47
C ILE A 178 -14.14 6.10 -9.91
N SER A 179 -14.39 7.05 -10.81
CA SER A 179 -13.91 6.99 -12.19
C SER A 179 -12.53 7.64 -12.35
N LYS A 180 -11.91 7.43 -13.52
CA LYS A 180 -10.75 8.16 -14.06
C LYS A 180 -10.93 9.68 -13.98
N VAL A 181 -12.16 10.12 -14.19
CA VAL A 181 -12.53 11.53 -14.26
C VAL A 181 -12.83 12.11 -12.87
N ASP A 182 -13.07 11.27 -11.87
CA ASP A 182 -13.27 11.64 -10.46
C ASP A 182 -11.98 11.53 -9.67
N CYS A 183 -11.13 10.55 -9.98
CA CYS A 183 -9.86 10.33 -9.32
C CYS A 183 -8.87 11.50 -9.58
N GLU A 184 -8.91 12.10 -10.78
CA GLU A 184 -8.19 13.35 -11.11
C GLU A 184 -8.69 14.57 -10.32
N LYS A 185 -9.91 14.51 -9.75
CA LYS A 185 -10.55 15.60 -9.01
C LYS A 185 -10.58 15.37 -7.49
N ASN A 186 -10.16 14.20 -7.01
CA ASN A 186 -10.34 13.75 -5.62
C ASN A 186 -11.83 13.64 -5.22
N ILE A 187 -12.64 13.06 -6.10
CA ILE A 187 -14.09 12.83 -5.90
C ILE A 187 -14.37 11.33 -5.75
N VAL A 188 -15.37 11.01 -4.92
CA VAL A 188 -16.07 9.71 -4.89
C VAL A 188 -17.56 9.95 -5.11
N GLU A 189 -18.20 9.20 -6.02
CA GLU A 189 -19.63 9.27 -6.31
C GLU A 189 -20.37 8.12 -5.62
N ASN A 190 -21.30 8.40 -4.69
CA ASN A 190 -22.18 7.34 -4.17
C ASN A 190 -23.25 6.98 -5.22
N TYR A 191 -23.18 5.80 -5.81
CA TYR A 191 -24.19 5.34 -6.76
C TYR A 191 -25.49 5.00 -6.02
N PRO A 192 -26.68 5.47 -6.49
CA PRO A 192 -27.95 4.98 -5.97
C PRO A 192 -28.15 3.50 -6.33
N TYR A 193 -28.82 2.73 -5.47
CA TYR A 193 -28.98 1.27 -5.63
C TYR A 193 -29.53 0.88 -7.00
N GLU A 194 -30.47 1.66 -7.51
CA GLU A 194 -31.12 1.49 -8.82
C GLU A 194 -30.15 1.65 -10.01
N ARG A 195 -29.00 2.33 -9.85
CA ARG A 195 -27.99 2.50 -10.91
C ARG A 195 -27.19 1.22 -11.18
N TYR A 196 -27.09 0.32 -10.19
CA TYR A 196 -26.29 -0.90 -10.29
C TYR A 196 -27.04 -2.21 -10.06
N SER A 197 -28.14 -2.24 -9.30
CA SER A 197 -28.79 -3.49 -8.85
C SER A 197 -29.25 -4.42 -9.98
N GLU A 198 -29.63 -3.85 -11.14
CA GLU A 198 -30.06 -4.59 -12.34
C GLU A 198 -28.93 -4.86 -13.36
N LYS A 199 -27.70 -4.37 -13.13
CA LYS A 199 -26.60 -4.53 -14.08
C LYS A 199 -26.15 -6.00 -14.16
N ASP A 200 -25.68 -6.44 -15.32
CA ASP A 200 -25.24 -7.83 -15.56
C ASP A 200 -24.28 -8.32 -14.45
N TYR A 201 -23.31 -7.48 -14.06
CA TYR A 201 -22.41 -7.77 -12.95
C TYR A 201 -23.10 -7.98 -11.59
N TYR A 202 -24.13 -7.22 -11.25
CA TYR A 202 -24.79 -7.28 -9.94
C TYR A 202 -25.81 -8.42 -9.87
N VAL A 203 -26.53 -8.66 -10.95
CA VAL A 203 -27.48 -9.79 -11.01
C VAL A 203 -26.72 -11.13 -11.03
N ARG A 204 -25.61 -11.19 -11.77
CA ARG A 204 -24.67 -12.32 -11.74
C ARG A 204 -23.77 -12.34 -10.49
N ALA A 205 -23.87 -11.33 -9.62
CA ALA A 205 -23.45 -11.46 -8.24
C ALA A 205 -24.41 -12.30 -7.45
N LYS A 206 -25.65 -11.82 -7.39
CA LYS A 206 -26.65 -12.29 -6.46
C LYS A 206 -26.98 -13.76 -6.70
N ASN A 207 -27.13 -14.12 -7.98
CA ASN A 207 -27.68 -15.40 -8.41
C ASN A 207 -26.61 -16.46 -8.72
N GLU A 208 -25.42 -16.02 -9.15
CA GLU A 208 -24.45 -16.87 -9.86
C GLU A 208 -23.25 -17.25 -8.95
N GLY A 209 -22.54 -16.31 -8.27
CA GLY A 209 -21.72 -16.62 -7.06
C GLY A 209 -20.26 -17.16 -7.15
N MET A 210 -19.41 -16.72 -8.08
CA MET A 210 -17.92 -16.89 -8.18
C MET A 210 -17.24 -15.56 -8.61
N SER A 211 -15.92 -15.30 -8.65
CA SER A 211 -15.30 -14.04 -9.22
C SER A 211 -15.71 -13.73 -10.65
N GLY A 212 -15.55 -12.57 -11.32
CA GLY A 212 -15.71 -12.47 -12.79
C GLY A 212 -16.32 -11.33 -13.59
N VAL A 213 -16.93 -11.61 -14.77
CA VAL A 213 -16.79 -10.71 -15.95
C VAL A 213 -18.04 -10.55 -16.82
N THR A 214 -18.36 -9.30 -17.22
CA THR A 214 -19.46 -8.95 -18.16
C THR A 214 -19.06 -9.12 -19.62
N ASP A 215 -20.02 -8.90 -20.53
CA ASP A 215 -19.69 -8.53 -21.90
C ASP A 215 -19.21 -7.06 -21.94
N ALA A 216 -18.57 -6.63 -23.04
CA ALA A 216 -18.23 -5.23 -23.23
C ALA A 216 -19.45 -4.38 -23.61
N TYR A 217 -19.44 -3.14 -23.13
CA TYR A 217 -20.47 -2.12 -23.29
C TYR A 217 -19.84 -0.72 -23.35
N GLU A 218 -20.48 0.21 -24.05
CA GLU A 218 -20.05 1.61 -24.03
C GLU A 218 -20.75 2.37 -22.90
N ALA A 219 -20.01 3.15 -22.12
CA ALA A 219 -20.53 4.14 -21.18
C ALA A 219 -19.67 5.42 -21.25
N GLU A 220 -20.32 6.59 -21.18
CA GLU A 220 -19.66 7.91 -21.23
C GLU A 220 -18.74 8.15 -22.45
N GLY A 221 -19.02 7.48 -23.58
CA GLY A 221 -18.19 7.54 -24.80
C GLY A 221 -16.94 6.66 -24.74
N VAL A 222 -16.85 5.81 -23.73
CA VAL A 222 -15.76 4.87 -23.47
C VAL A 222 -16.30 3.44 -23.58
N ASN A 223 -15.73 2.65 -24.47
CA ASN A 223 -15.97 1.22 -24.52
C ASN A 223 -15.27 0.56 -23.31
N MET A 224 -16.01 -0.24 -22.54
CA MET A 224 -15.57 -0.80 -21.25
C MET A 224 -16.21 -2.16 -20.97
N PHE A 225 -15.72 -2.87 -19.96
CA PHE A 225 -16.37 -4.05 -19.42
C PHE A 225 -15.98 -4.21 -17.94
N THR A 226 -16.90 -4.73 -17.15
CA THR A 226 -16.71 -4.85 -15.71
C THR A 226 -16.12 -6.22 -15.38
N ILE A 227 -14.98 -6.25 -14.68
CA ILE A 227 -14.66 -7.39 -13.80
C ILE A 227 -15.20 -7.08 -12.41
N PHE A 228 -15.59 -8.14 -11.74
CA PHE A 228 -16.78 -8.15 -10.96
C PHE A 228 -16.61 -9.22 -9.89
N TYR A 229 -16.28 -8.78 -8.67
CA TYR A 229 -15.86 -9.65 -7.57
C TYR A 229 -16.85 -9.80 -6.41
N PRO A 230 -16.84 -10.97 -5.77
CA PRO A 230 -16.70 -10.66 -3.60
C PRO A 230 -17.08 -9.40 -2.82
N ILE A 231 -18.40 -9.31 -2.54
CA ILE A 231 -18.94 -8.95 -1.23
C ILE A 231 -20.12 -9.92 -0.67
N ARG A 232 -19.89 -10.85 0.33
CA ARG A 232 -20.81 -11.79 1.15
C ARG A 232 -20.56 -11.97 2.69
N ASP A 233 -21.54 -11.83 3.57
CA ASP A 233 -21.35 -11.85 5.03
C ASP A 233 -20.81 -13.17 5.66
N ALA A 234 -20.57 -13.15 6.98
CA ALA A 234 -20.04 -14.24 7.81
C ALA A 234 -20.93 -15.49 7.87
N SER A 235 -22.19 -15.39 7.44
CA SER A 235 -23.06 -16.57 7.25
C SER A 235 -22.82 -17.24 5.88
N ASP A 236 -21.83 -16.77 5.13
CA ASP A 236 -21.61 -17.06 3.71
C ASP A 236 -22.80 -16.56 2.84
N THR A 237 -23.47 -15.46 3.23
CA THR A 237 -24.63 -14.88 2.50
C THR A 237 -24.30 -13.60 1.72
N ILE A 238 -24.60 -13.65 0.42
CA ILE A 238 -24.37 -12.64 -0.63
C ILE A 238 -25.05 -11.28 -0.30
N VAL A 239 -24.31 -10.25 0.20
CA VAL A 239 -24.85 -8.89 0.45
C VAL A 239 -24.07 -7.67 -0.11
N GLY A 240 -23.12 -7.84 -1.04
CA GLY A 240 -22.58 -6.72 -1.85
C GLY A 240 -21.79 -7.09 -3.13
N THR A 241 -21.30 -6.12 -3.90
CA THR A 241 -20.55 -6.36 -5.15
C THR A 241 -19.40 -5.37 -5.49
N VAL A 242 -18.12 -5.82 -5.61
CA VAL A 242 -17.02 -4.95 -6.09
C VAL A 242 -16.91 -5.00 -7.61
N ILE A 243 -17.01 -3.85 -8.26
CA ILE A 243 -16.95 -3.67 -9.71
C ILE A 243 -15.64 -2.97 -10.05
N ILE A 244 -15.03 -3.40 -11.13
CA ILE A 244 -13.82 -2.84 -11.71
C ILE A 244 -14.13 -2.68 -13.18
N ASP A 245 -14.56 -1.49 -13.55
CA ASP A 245 -14.79 -1.15 -14.95
C ASP A 245 -13.43 -0.90 -15.58
N LEU A 246 -12.97 -1.85 -16.37
CA LEU A 246 -11.81 -1.64 -17.21
C LEU A 246 -12.30 -1.14 -18.57
N TYR A 247 -11.48 -0.39 -19.31
CA TYR A 247 -11.80 -0.17 -20.71
C TYR A 247 -11.92 -1.49 -21.50
N ALA A 248 -12.56 -1.44 -22.65
CA ALA A 248 -12.27 -2.30 -23.80
C ALA A 248 -11.35 -1.55 -24.80
N ASP A 249 -10.91 -0.31 -24.43
CA ASP A 249 -9.91 0.52 -25.12
C ASP A 249 -8.74 1.26 -24.28
N VAL A 250 -7.78 0.59 -23.55
CA VAL A 250 -6.27 0.39 -23.87
C VAL A 250 -5.47 -1.02 -23.53
N PHE A 251 -5.43 -2.41 -23.95
CA PHE A 251 -5.83 -3.67 -24.88
C PHE A 251 -4.94 -4.31 -26.09
N SER A 252 -3.79 -3.85 -26.58
CA SER A 252 -2.78 -4.53 -27.40
C SER A 252 -1.30 -4.02 -27.37
N ILE A 253 -0.47 -4.60 -26.51
CA ILE A 253 0.89 -5.06 -26.84
C ILE A 253 0.99 -6.58 -26.68
N ILE A 254 -0.18 -7.24 -26.69
CA ILE A 254 -0.33 -8.49 -27.43
C ILE A 254 -0.79 -8.28 -28.88
N ASP A 255 -1.02 -7.02 -29.30
CA ASP A 255 -0.46 -6.66 -30.62
C ASP A 255 1.05 -6.67 -30.42
N VAL A 256 1.58 -7.88 -30.45
CA VAL A 256 3.01 -8.12 -30.56
C VAL A 256 3.31 -7.91 -32.03
N GLU A 257 3.88 -6.74 -32.37
CA GLU A 257 4.50 -6.56 -33.69
C GLU A 257 5.61 -7.61 -33.82
N ASN A 258 5.31 -8.70 -34.53
CA ASN A 258 6.18 -9.85 -34.64
C ASN A 258 6.87 -9.83 -36.01
N ASP A 259 8.19 -9.64 -36.01
CA ASP A 259 9.02 -9.58 -37.22
C ASP A 259 8.93 -10.83 -38.12
N ALA A 260 8.63 -12.00 -37.57
CA ALA A 260 8.41 -13.23 -38.33
C ALA A 260 6.97 -13.36 -38.87
N PHE A 261 6.00 -12.70 -38.23
CA PHE A 261 4.55 -12.91 -38.37
C PHE A 261 3.76 -11.57 -38.41
N PRO A 262 4.02 -10.65 -39.37
CA PRO A 262 3.71 -9.23 -39.18
C PRO A 262 2.24 -8.79 -39.32
N SER A 263 1.38 -9.56 -39.99
CA SER A 263 0.02 -9.09 -40.29
C SER A 263 -0.86 -9.11 -39.01
N MET A 264 -1.42 -7.99 -38.49
CA MET A 264 -2.11 -7.92 -37.14
C MET A 264 -3.67 -7.74 -37.15
N TYR A 265 -4.45 -8.49 -36.32
CA TYR A 265 -5.95 -8.68 -36.37
C TYR A 265 -6.55 -9.49 -35.18
N SER A 266 -6.16 -9.22 -33.95
CA SER A 266 -6.72 -9.84 -32.74
C SER A 266 -8.20 -9.64 -32.63
N ASN A 267 -8.95 -10.38 -31.84
CA ASN A 267 -10.41 -10.23 -31.67
C ASN A 267 -10.76 -10.57 -30.18
N VAL A 268 -11.99 -10.58 -29.60
CA VAL A 268 -12.24 -11.14 -28.22
C VAL A 268 -13.55 -11.97 -28.05
N ILE A 269 -13.61 -13.30 -28.27
CA ILE A 269 -14.86 -14.11 -28.34
C ILE A 269 -15.30 -14.18 -26.89
N ASN A 270 -16.47 -13.65 -26.55
CA ASN A 270 -17.06 -13.81 -25.22
C ASN A 270 -17.87 -15.12 -25.10
N GLY A 271 -18.58 -15.35 -23.99
CA GLY A 271 -19.31 -16.61 -23.75
C GLY A 271 -20.59 -16.76 -24.58
N LYS A 272 -21.04 -15.64 -25.13
CA LYS A 272 -22.13 -15.51 -26.10
C LYS A 272 -21.58 -15.45 -27.53
N GLU A 273 -20.29 -15.69 -27.67
CA GLU A 273 -19.47 -15.66 -28.88
C GLU A 273 -19.18 -14.26 -29.45
N THR A 274 -19.45 -13.17 -28.72
CA THR A 274 -19.25 -11.78 -29.17
C THR A 274 -17.82 -11.30 -29.00
N ILE A 275 -17.25 -10.73 -30.07
CA ILE A 275 -15.91 -10.15 -30.19
C ILE A 275 -15.84 -8.82 -29.42
N LEU A 276 -15.38 -8.82 -28.17
CA LEU A 276 -15.32 -7.60 -27.34
C LEU A 276 -14.34 -6.54 -27.85
N TYR A 277 -13.27 -6.94 -28.56
CA TYR A 277 -12.25 -6.03 -29.11
C TYR A 277 -11.49 -6.69 -30.29
N SER A 278 -10.59 -5.99 -31.01
CA SER A 278 -9.86 -6.54 -32.19
C SER A 278 -8.74 -5.65 -32.78
N SER A 279 -7.64 -6.19 -33.36
CA SER A 279 -6.68 -5.42 -34.23
C SER A 279 -6.98 -5.40 -35.72
N HIS A 280 -8.10 -5.97 -36.15
CA HIS A 280 -8.86 -5.28 -37.18
C HIS A 280 -10.10 -4.77 -36.50
N THR A 281 -10.00 -3.52 -36.05
CA THR A 281 -11.06 -2.80 -35.34
C THR A 281 -12.43 -2.88 -36.03
N ASN A 282 -12.47 -3.21 -37.32
CA ASN A 282 -13.65 -3.54 -38.11
C ASN A 282 -14.47 -4.78 -37.68
N VAL A 283 -14.06 -5.60 -36.71
CA VAL A 283 -14.88 -6.70 -36.15
C VAL A 283 -15.15 -6.62 -34.65
N ILE A 284 -14.71 -5.55 -33.98
CA ILE A 284 -15.14 -5.23 -32.60
C ILE A 284 -16.67 -5.22 -32.51
N GLY A 285 -17.21 -5.74 -31.40
CA GLY A 285 -18.63 -5.82 -31.09
C GLY A 285 -19.43 -6.91 -31.85
N LYS A 286 -18.85 -7.59 -32.84
CA LYS A 286 -19.58 -8.56 -33.69
C LYS A 286 -19.68 -9.94 -33.05
N ASN A 287 -20.72 -10.71 -33.36
CA ASN A 287 -20.68 -12.12 -33.00
C ASN A 287 -19.66 -12.87 -33.88
N PHE A 288 -18.93 -13.80 -33.29
CA PHE A 288 -17.97 -14.62 -34.00
C PHE A 288 -18.61 -15.41 -35.14
N LYS A 289 -19.85 -15.89 -34.97
CA LYS A 289 -20.58 -16.58 -36.04
C LYS A 289 -20.68 -15.72 -37.31
N ASP A 290 -20.75 -14.40 -37.16
CA ASP A 290 -20.95 -13.45 -38.27
C ASP A 290 -19.64 -12.99 -38.91
N THR A 291 -18.47 -13.31 -38.33
CA THR A 291 -17.15 -13.02 -38.92
C THR A 291 -16.60 -14.18 -39.75
N VAL A 292 -17.36 -15.28 -39.87
CA VAL A 292 -16.92 -16.55 -40.45
C VAL A 292 -18.03 -17.24 -41.26
N ASP A 293 -17.70 -18.23 -42.09
CA ASP A 293 -18.73 -19.04 -42.73
C ASP A 293 -19.32 -20.11 -41.77
N GLU A 294 -20.57 -20.52 -42.00
CA GLU A 294 -21.28 -21.41 -41.07
C GLU A 294 -20.63 -22.81 -40.93
N LYS A 295 -19.91 -23.29 -41.95
CA LYS A 295 -19.18 -24.57 -41.88
C LYS A 295 -17.90 -24.40 -41.07
N THR A 296 -17.18 -23.30 -41.26
CA THR A 296 -16.08 -22.86 -40.39
C THR A 296 -16.55 -22.82 -38.94
N TYR A 297 -17.59 -22.04 -38.65
CA TYR A 297 -18.19 -21.92 -37.31
C TYR A 297 -18.58 -23.27 -36.69
N SER A 298 -19.12 -24.19 -37.49
CA SER A 298 -19.53 -25.51 -37.00
C SER A 298 -18.35 -26.40 -36.59
N ALA A 299 -17.27 -26.45 -37.37
CA ALA A 299 -16.08 -27.25 -37.05
C ALA A 299 -15.33 -26.67 -35.84
N ILE A 300 -15.18 -25.34 -35.84
CA ILE A 300 -14.82 -24.52 -34.69
C ILE A 300 -15.59 -24.97 -33.44
N LYS A 301 -16.92 -24.81 -33.46
CA LYS A 301 -17.78 -25.01 -32.29
C LYS A 301 -17.92 -26.46 -31.86
N ALA A 302 -17.73 -27.42 -32.76
CA ALA A 302 -17.68 -28.84 -32.43
C ALA A 302 -16.56 -29.11 -31.42
N LYS A 303 -15.33 -28.67 -31.68
CA LYS A 303 -14.26 -28.81 -30.69
C LYS A 303 -14.28 -27.76 -29.58
N MET A 304 -14.94 -26.60 -29.71
CA MET A 304 -15.12 -25.69 -28.56
C MET A 304 -15.72 -26.47 -27.35
N GLN A 305 -16.50 -27.52 -27.59
CA GLN A 305 -17.02 -28.40 -26.53
C GLN A 305 -15.96 -29.26 -25.81
N ASP A 306 -14.78 -29.52 -26.40
CA ASP A 306 -13.67 -30.24 -25.75
C ASP A 306 -13.04 -29.43 -24.60
N GLY A 307 -13.21 -28.10 -24.61
CA GLY A 307 -12.66 -27.12 -23.65
C GLY A 307 -11.14 -27.00 -23.59
N LYS A 308 -10.38 -27.96 -24.12
CA LYS A 308 -8.91 -28.01 -24.15
C LYS A 308 -8.31 -27.28 -25.35
N THR A 309 -7.03 -26.93 -25.24
CA THR A 309 -6.22 -26.40 -26.35
C THR A 309 -6.30 -27.23 -27.65
N PHE A 310 -6.26 -26.57 -28.81
CA PHE A 310 -6.24 -27.14 -30.17
C PHE A 310 -6.32 -26.01 -31.23
N SER A 311 -5.63 -26.11 -32.39
CA SER A 311 -5.83 -25.33 -33.66
C SER A 311 -6.79 -26.01 -34.73
N ILE A 312 -7.15 -25.66 -36.07
CA ILE A 312 -7.93 -26.13 -37.39
C ILE A 312 -7.55 -25.37 -38.71
N VAL A 313 -7.74 -26.04 -39.84
CA VAL A 313 -8.01 -25.48 -41.17
C VAL A 313 -9.43 -24.85 -41.43
N THR A 314 -9.76 -23.64 -40.96
CA THR A 314 -11.03 -22.94 -41.35
C THR A 314 -10.90 -22.05 -42.58
N ASN A 315 -11.99 -21.40 -43.02
CA ASN A 315 -12.04 -20.46 -44.16
C ASN A 315 -12.43 -19.01 -43.75
N SER A 316 -12.05 -18.04 -44.58
CA SER A 316 -12.35 -16.61 -44.44
C SER A 316 -12.39 -15.94 -45.83
N SER A 317 -12.73 -14.65 -45.86
CA SER A 317 -12.71 -13.82 -47.07
C SER A 317 -11.30 -13.56 -47.62
N SER A 318 -10.26 -13.68 -46.78
CA SER A 318 -8.86 -13.35 -47.10
C SER A 318 -8.00 -14.55 -47.55
N GLY A 319 -8.61 -15.72 -47.76
CA GLY A 319 -7.92 -17.02 -47.86
C GLY A 319 -8.57 -18.03 -46.91
N LYS A 320 -8.10 -19.29 -46.90
CA LYS A 320 -8.43 -20.14 -45.74
C LYS A 320 -7.70 -19.55 -44.53
N VAL A 321 -8.14 -19.85 -43.31
CA VAL A 321 -7.65 -19.27 -42.06
C VAL A 321 -7.50 -20.35 -40.99
N GLN A 322 -6.33 -20.45 -40.39
CA GLN A 322 -6.27 -20.93 -39.01
C GLN A 322 -6.71 -19.74 -38.18
N ARG A 323 -6.75 -19.99 -36.91
CA ARG A 323 -7.18 -19.20 -35.78
C ARG A 323 -6.29 -19.97 -34.71
N PHE A 324 -6.68 -20.63 -33.58
CA PHE A 324 -5.79 -21.53 -32.73
C PHE A 324 -6.27 -22.11 -31.35
N TYR A 325 -7.35 -21.63 -30.74
CA TYR A 325 -7.64 -21.50 -29.29
C TYR A 325 -7.04 -22.38 -28.12
N GLN A 326 -6.92 -21.80 -26.89
CA GLN A 326 -6.48 -22.40 -25.59
C GLN A 326 -7.34 -21.95 -24.38
N PRO A 327 -7.64 -22.74 -23.32
CA PRO A 327 -8.52 -22.27 -22.23
C PRO A 327 -7.94 -21.27 -21.22
N LEU A 328 -8.58 -20.10 -21.13
CA LEU A 328 -8.53 -19.17 -20.00
C LEU A 328 -9.72 -19.37 -19.04
N THR A 329 -9.53 -20.09 -17.93
CA THR A 329 -10.63 -20.39 -17.01
C THR A 329 -10.89 -19.24 -16.02
N MET A 330 -11.72 -18.29 -16.42
CA MET A 330 -12.45 -17.45 -15.45
C MET A 330 -13.54 -18.28 -14.69
N GLY A 331 -13.29 -19.24 -13.79
CA GLY A 331 -14.43 -19.93 -13.09
C GLY A 331 -15.25 -20.98 -13.90
N GLU A 332 -16.52 -20.73 -14.30
CA GLU A 332 -17.49 -21.80 -14.73
C GLU A 332 -17.77 -22.13 -16.24
N ARG A 333 -18.60 -21.36 -16.99
CA ARG A 333 -18.97 -21.50 -18.46
C ARG A 333 -17.75 -21.53 -19.46
N LEU A 334 -17.81 -21.10 -20.74
CA LEU A 334 -16.58 -21.02 -21.60
C LEU A 334 -16.63 -19.89 -22.70
N TRP A 335 -15.75 -18.86 -22.60
CA TRP A 335 -15.40 -17.68 -23.51
C TRP A 335 -13.98 -18.07 -23.99
N TRP A 336 -13.14 -17.13 -24.47
CA TRP A 336 -12.05 -17.36 -25.39
C TRP A 336 -11.08 -16.04 -25.36
N ILE A 337 -9.72 -15.98 -25.00
CA ILE A 337 -8.61 -14.89 -25.31
C ILE A 337 -7.26 -15.09 -26.29
N GLN A 338 -7.20 -14.89 -27.64
CA GLN A 338 -6.46 -15.43 -28.88
C GLN A 338 -5.62 -14.58 -29.91
N SER A 339 -4.64 -15.16 -30.69
CA SER A 339 -3.76 -14.58 -31.80
C SER A 339 -3.79 -15.18 -33.28
N ALA A 340 -3.52 -14.51 -34.44
CA ALA A 340 -3.79 -15.08 -35.83
C ALA A 340 -3.11 -14.58 -37.22
N VAL A 341 -2.01 -14.85 -38.06
CA VAL A 341 -1.42 -15.80 -39.17
C VAL A 341 -2.28 -16.94 -40.31
N PRO A 342 -2.70 -16.98 -41.69
CA PRO A 342 -2.33 -17.57 -43.06
C PRO A 342 -0.97 -17.87 -43.74
N VAL A 343 -0.60 -19.17 -43.80
CA VAL A 343 0.76 -19.76 -43.58
C VAL A 343 1.89 -19.38 -44.52
N SER A 344 1.63 -18.41 -45.39
CA SER A 344 2.64 -17.57 -46.02
C SER A 344 3.74 -17.15 -45.04
N GLU A 345 3.40 -16.79 -43.80
CA GLU A 345 4.29 -16.24 -42.77
C GLU A 345 4.93 -17.32 -41.86
N PHE A 346 4.26 -18.35 -41.33
CA PHE A 346 4.97 -19.48 -40.60
C PHE A 346 5.87 -20.28 -41.47
N ASN A 347 5.30 -20.68 -42.59
CA ASN A 347 6.04 -21.38 -43.57
C ASN A 347 6.88 -20.39 -44.36
N ALA A 348 6.90 -19.08 -44.08
CA ALA A 348 8.07 -18.29 -44.43
C ALA A 348 9.30 -18.93 -43.80
N ALA A 349 9.39 -19.06 -42.47
CA ALA A 349 10.57 -19.64 -41.81
C ALA A 349 10.85 -21.10 -42.26
N SER A 350 9.84 -21.97 -42.17
CA SER A 350 10.01 -23.40 -42.50
C SER A 350 10.20 -23.65 -44.01
N ASN A 351 9.47 -22.95 -44.90
CA ASN A 351 9.77 -23.01 -46.34
C ASN A 351 11.12 -22.37 -46.66
N MET A 352 11.50 -21.25 -46.03
CA MET A 352 12.76 -20.54 -46.32
C MET A 352 13.96 -21.37 -45.91
N ILE A 353 13.96 -22.01 -44.74
CA ILE A 353 15.02 -22.92 -44.33
C ILE A 353 14.99 -24.21 -45.15
N ARG A 354 13.80 -24.78 -45.45
CA ARG A 354 13.71 -25.90 -46.41
C ARG A 354 14.30 -25.51 -47.77
N ASN A 355 13.97 -24.34 -48.27
CA ASN A 355 14.46 -23.82 -49.55
C ASN A 355 15.96 -23.56 -49.47
N TYR A 356 16.51 -23.00 -48.38
CA TYR A 356 17.96 -22.80 -48.19
C TYR A 356 18.73 -24.11 -48.00
N ILE A 357 18.21 -25.10 -47.26
CA ILE A 357 18.81 -26.43 -47.12
C ILE A 357 18.82 -27.12 -48.49
N LEU A 358 17.73 -27.05 -49.23
CA LEU A 358 17.67 -27.61 -50.58
C LEU A 358 18.56 -26.80 -51.54
N LEU A 359 18.70 -25.48 -51.40
CA LEU A 359 19.60 -24.62 -52.20
C LEU A 359 21.06 -24.95 -51.92
N ALA A 360 21.42 -25.14 -50.66
CA ALA A 360 22.76 -25.53 -50.24
C ALA A 360 23.05 -26.98 -50.64
N ALA A 361 22.08 -27.88 -50.54
CA ALA A 361 22.17 -29.23 -51.09
C ALA A 361 22.29 -29.20 -52.61
N ALA A 362 21.57 -28.33 -53.32
CA ALA A 362 21.68 -28.13 -54.76
C ALA A 362 23.03 -27.49 -55.12
N LEU A 363 23.57 -26.56 -54.32
CA LEU A 363 24.90 -25.98 -54.51
C LEU A 363 26.01 -27.00 -54.23
N ILE A 364 25.87 -27.82 -53.19
CA ILE A 364 26.79 -28.92 -52.86
C ILE A 364 26.67 -30.04 -53.90
N VAL A 365 25.49 -30.34 -54.42
CA VAL A 365 25.28 -31.25 -55.55
C VAL A 365 25.81 -30.62 -56.84
N ILE A 366 25.73 -29.31 -57.05
CA ILE A 366 26.35 -28.62 -58.20
C ILE A 366 27.88 -28.64 -58.06
N ILE A 367 28.44 -28.40 -56.88
CA ILE A 367 29.89 -28.47 -56.60
C ILE A 367 30.38 -29.90 -56.69
N LEU A 368 29.70 -30.88 -56.09
CA LEU A 368 30.00 -32.30 -56.29
C LEU A 368 29.74 -32.71 -57.73
N CYS A 369 28.79 -32.13 -58.47
CA CYS A 369 28.61 -32.28 -59.91
C CYS A 369 29.36 -31.23 -60.73
N LEU A 370 30.42 -30.59 -60.20
CA LEU A 370 31.43 -29.79 -60.92
C LEU A 370 32.85 -30.23 -60.59
N LEU A 371 33.07 -30.75 -59.39
CA LEU A 371 34.23 -31.51 -58.98
C LEU A 371 34.12 -32.91 -59.59
N THR A 372 32.97 -33.57 -59.42
CA THR A 372 32.64 -34.65 -60.35
C THR A 372 32.43 -34.14 -61.77
N TYR A 373 31.78 -33.04 -62.16
CA TYR A 373 31.87 -32.53 -63.58
C TYR A 373 33.20 -31.82 -63.93
N ASN A 374 34.30 -32.22 -63.29
CA ASN A 374 35.66 -32.13 -63.85
C ASN A 374 36.41 -33.47 -63.71
N LEU A 375 35.85 -34.43 -62.98
CA LEU A 375 35.97 -35.87 -63.21
C LEU A 375 34.94 -36.41 -64.25
N ILE A 376 34.03 -35.57 -64.79
CA ILE A 376 32.81 -35.89 -65.58
C ILE A 376 32.56 -34.89 -66.73
N LYS A 377 33.02 -33.63 -66.72
CA LYS A 377 33.47 -33.00 -68.00
C LYS A 377 34.60 -33.81 -68.66
N LYS A 378 35.22 -34.66 -67.84
CA LYS A 378 36.19 -35.70 -68.12
C LYS A 378 35.54 -37.09 -68.33
N ASN A 379 34.19 -37.24 -68.27
CA ASN A 379 33.48 -38.54 -68.33
C ASN A 379 31.94 -38.66 -68.63
N LEU A 380 31.01 -37.69 -68.59
CA LEU A 380 29.54 -37.89 -68.86
C LEU A 380 28.70 -36.59 -68.81
N ASP A 381 27.37 -36.65 -69.06
CA ASP A 381 26.53 -35.43 -69.18
C ASP A 381 25.03 -35.45 -68.75
N PRO A 382 24.16 -36.44 -69.09
CA PRO A 382 22.69 -36.22 -69.11
C PRO A 382 21.94 -35.98 -67.77
N LEU A 383 22.58 -36.13 -66.61
CA LEU A 383 21.91 -36.01 -65.29
C LEU A 383 21.42 -34.58 -64.96
N LYS A 384 21.84 -33.57 -65.73
CA LYS A 384 21.61 -32.14 -65.47
C LYS A 384 20.12 -31.72 -65.41
N LYS A 385 19.20 -32.38 -66.12
CA LYS A 385 17.79 -31.94 -66.15
C LYS A 385 17.04 -32.18 -64.84
N ILE A 386 17.20 -33.36 -64.23
CA ILE A 386 16.61 -33.66 -62.92
C ILE A 386 17.28 -32.79 -61.83
N SER A 387 18.59 -32.56 -61.93
CA SER A 387 19.30 -31.60 -61.07
C SER A 387 18.73 -30.18 -61.18
N SER A 388 18.26 -29.74 -62.35
CA SER A 388 17.66 -28.40 -62.53
C SER A 388 16.21 -28.29 -62.04
N ALA A 389 15.40 -29.35 -62.12
CA ALA A 389 14.10 -29.41 -61.46
C ALA A 389 14.26 -29.46 -59.94
N ALA A 390 15.22 -30.23 -59.44
CA ALA A 390 15.59 -30.26 -58.03
C ALA A 390 16.14 -28.91 -57.54
N ASP A 391 16.94 -28.21 -58.35
CA ASP A 391 17.46 -26.86 -58.06
C ASP A 391 16.37 -25.77 -58.09
N ASN A 392 15.29 -25.94 -58.87
CA ASN A 392 14.11 -25.07 -58.81
C ASN A 392 13.23 -25.33 -57.60
N VAL A 393 12.87 -26.60 -57.34
CA VAL A 393 12.14 -27.00 -56.13
C VAL A 393 12.94 -26.66 -54.87
N ALA A 394 14.27 -26.71 -54.95
CA ALA A 394 15.17 -26.22 -53.92
C ALA A 394 15.06 -24.71 -53.70
N ARG A 395 15.10 -23.91 -54.78
CA ARG A 395 14.92 -22.46 -54.72
C ARG A 395 13.48 -22.03 -54.39
N GLY A 396 12.55 -22.98 -54.23
CA GLY A 396 11.15 -22.74 -53.86
C GLY A 396 10.20 -22.53 -55.03
N ASN A 397 10.61 -22.83 -56.27
CA ASN A 397 9.78 -22.70 -57.47
C ASN A 397 9.13 -24.03 -57.85
N PHE A 398 7.80 -24.04 -57.99
CA PHE A 398 6.96 -25.24 -58.09
C PHE A 398 6.12 -25.31 -59.38
N ASP A 399 6.44 -24.52 -60.42
CA ASP A 399 5.67 -24.48 -61.68
C ASP A 399 6.55 -24.85 -62.89
N ILE A 400 6.50 -26.13 -63.30
CA ILE A 400 7.43 -26.76 -64.24
C ILE A 400 6.78 -27.92 -65.04
N ASP A 401 7.06 -28.02 -66.35
CA ASP A 401 6.58 -29.12 -67.21
C ASP A 401 7.51 -30.35 -67.20
N LEU A 402 6.92 -31.54 -67.20
CA LEU A 402 7.55 -32.82 -66.80
C LEU A 402 7.12 -34.01 -67.68
N ARG A 403 7.00 -33.83 -69.00
CA ARG A 403 6.65 -34.91 -69.95
C ARG A 403 7.88 -35.67 -70.47
N TYR A 404 7.87 -37.00 -70.37
CA TYR A 404 8.95 -37.89 -70.82
C TYR A 404 8.45 -39.32 -71.13
N ASP A 405 8.49 -39.74 -72.40
CA ASP A 405 7.78 -40.93 -72.88
C ASP A 405 8.54 -42.28 -72.77
N LYS A 406 9.70 -42.33 -72.10
CA LYS A 406 10.43 -43.60 -71.90
C LYS A 406 10.15 -44.24 -70.55
N LYS A 407 9.98 -45.57 -70.58
CA LYS A 407 9.68 -46.44 -69.44
C LYS A 407 10.97 -47.09 -68.91
N ASP A 408 11.89 -46.24 -68.45
CA ASP A 408 13.13 -46.61 -67.76
C ASP A 408 13.19 -45.92 -66.39
N GLU A 409 14.28 -46.12 -65.64
CA GLU A 409 14.46 -45.61 -64.28
C GLU A 409 14.44 -44.07 -64.20
N ILE A 410 14.66 -43.38 -65.32
CA ILE A 410 14.60 -41.91 -65.41
C ILE A 410 13.14 -41.44 -65.58
N GLY A 411 12.32 -42.16 -66.36
CA GLY A 411 10.91 -41.84 -66.54
C GLY A 411 10.06 -42.00 -65.27
N ALA A 412 10.33 -43.04 -64.46
CA ALA A 412 9.63 -43.24 -63.19
C ALA A 412 9.89 -42.11 -62.17
N ALA A 413 11.12 -41.59 -62.13
CA ALA A 413 11.50 -40.49 -61.23
C ALA A 413 10.74 -39.19 -61.53
N ILE A 414 10.45 -38.91 -62.81
CA ILE A 414 9.79 -37.67 -63.25
C ILE A 414 8.33 -37.62 -62.78
N SER A 415 7.58 -38.73 -62.89
CA SER A 415 6.19 -38.79 -62.40
C SER A 415 6.08 -38.70 -60.87
N GLY A 416 7.05 -39.29 -60.15
CA GLY A 416 7.14 -39.18 -58.69
C GLY A 416 7.33 -37.74 -58.20
N ILE A 417 8.14 -36.95 -58.90
CA ILE A 417 8.35 -35.52 -58.59
C ILE A 417 7.05 -34.72 -58.74
N GLY A 418 6.23 -34.99 -59.77
CA GLY A 418 4.96 -34.30 -60.00
C GLY A 418 3.96 -34.43 -58.83
N MET A 419 3.77 -35.64 -58.29
CA MET A 419 2.87 -35.85 -57.14
C MET A 419 3.39 -35.24 -55.83
N VAL A 420 4.72 -35.09 -55.69
CA VAL A 420 5.31 -34.34 -54.57
C VAL A 420 5.02 -32.85 -54.72
N VAL A 421 5.11 -32.27 -55.92
CA VAL A 421 4.75 -30.86 -56.17
C VAL A 421 3.28 -30.58 -55.86
N GLU A 422 2.35 -31.42 -56.29
CA GLU A 422 0.91 -31.25 -56.02
C GLU A 422 0.62 -31.29 -54.50
N ARG A 423 1.21 -32.26 -53.79
CA ARG A 423 1.08 -32.39 -52.33
C ARG A 423 1.73 -31.22 -51.61
N VAL A 424 2.91 -30.76 -52.04
CA VAL A 424 3.60 -29.62 -51.43
C VAL A 424 2.91 -28.30 -51.75
N LYS A 425 2.25 -28.13 -52.91
CA LYS A 425 1.34 -26.99 -53.15
C LYS A 425 0.09 -27.06 -52.29
N GLY A 426 -0.54 -28.22 -52.13
CA GLY A 426 -1.68 -28.41 -51.23
C GLY A 426 -1.30 -28.15 -49.77
N ILE A 427 -0.16 -28.70 -49.33
CA ILE A 427 0.47 -28.43 -48.04
C ILE A 427 1.07 -27.03 -48.00
N ILE A 428 1.23 -26.24 -49.07
CA ILE A 428 1.61 -24.80 -49.02
C ILE A 428 0.39 -23.90 -49.32
N SER A 429 -0.82 -24.44 -49.51
CA SER A 429 -2.08 -23.70 -49.35
C SER A 429 -2.60 -23.90 -47.95
N ASP A 430 -2.69 -25.14 -47.49
CA ASP A 430 -2.82 -25.41 -46.07
C ASP A 430 -1.55 -25.03 -45.28
N LEU A 431 -0.41 -24.80 -45.96
CA LEU A 431 0.72 -23.98 -45.49
C LEU A 431 0.85 -22.60 -46.22
N GLN A 432 -0.28 -22.01 -46.66
CA GLN A 432 -0.50 -20.55 -46.94
C GLN A 432 -1.76 -19.97 -46.27
N ASP A 433 -2.52 -20.76 -45.50
CA ASP A 433 -3.81 -20.35 -44.94
C ASP A 433 -3.92 -20.42 -43.41
N LYS A 434 -2.94 -20.99 -42.71
CA LYS A 434 -2.86 -21.15 -41.24
C LYS A 434 -1.82 -20.30 -40.44
N LEU A 435 -0.93 -19.48 -41.07
CA LEU A 435 -0.05 -18.35 -40.57
C LEU A 435 0.27 -17.02 -41.52
N GLY A 436 -0.30 -15.75 -41.83
CA GLY A 436 -1.49 -14.68 -41.87
C GLY A 436 -2.99 -14.38 -41.16
N GLU A 437 -3.85 -14.82 -40.09
CA GLU A 437 -4.53 -16.01 -39.18
C GLU A 437 -3.97 -17.09 -37.92
N ILE A 438 -2.69 -17.29 -37.33
CA ILE A 438 -1.97 -17.39 -35.92
C ILE A 438 -1.23 -16.11 -35.16
N SER A 439 -0.82 -14.95 -35.75
CA SER A 439 -0.54 -13.52 -35.30
C SER A 439 -1.54 -12.33 -35.57
N ARG A 440 -2.07 -12.02 -36.81
CA ARG A 440 -3.33 -11.28 -37.26
C ARG A 440 -4.55 -11.62 -36.35
N GLY A 441 -4.30 -11.41 -35.08
CA GLY A 441 -4.74 -12.01 -33.83
C GLY A 441 -5.96 -12.92 -33.68
N ASN A 442 -6.80 -13.19 -34.65
CA ASN A 442 -7.86 -14.20 -34.62
C ASN A 442 -7.67 -15.69 -33.98
N PHE A 443 -6.75 -16.17 -33.07
CA PHE A 443 -6.49 -17.63 -32.58
C PHE A 443 -7.77 -18.52 -32.15
N THR A 444 -8.73 -18.87 -33.00
CA THR A 444 -9.90 -19.78 -32.75
C THR A 444 -10.16 -20.99 -33.69
N VAL A 445 -9.44 -22.13 -33.60
CA VAL A 445 -9.47 -23.18 -34.68
C VAL A 445 -9.30 -24.66 -34.17
N ASP A 446 -9.81 -25.78 -34.81
CA ASP A 446 -9.86 -27.35 -34.69
C ASP A 446 -8.98 -28.37 -35.64
N LEU A 447 -7.75 -28.87 -35.38
CA LEU A 447 -6.72 -29.35 -36.35
C LEU A 447 -6.85 -30.87 -36.44
N SER A 448 -8.11 -31.29 -36.42
CA SER A 448 -8.60 -32.61 -36.78
C SER A 448 -8.17 -32.99 -38.19
N ASP A 449 -8.05 -32.01 -39.10
CA ASP A 449 -7.64 -32.22 -40.50
C ASP A 449 -6.14 -32.50 -40.69
N SER A 450 -5.73 -33.58 -40.05
CA SER A 450 -4.50 -34.33 -40.28
C SER A 450 -4.44 -35.03 -41.65
N SER A 451 -5.52 -35.01 -42.45
CA SER A 451 -5.57 -35.73 -43.74
C SER A 451 -4.53 -35.20 -44.75
N LYS A 452 -4.19 -33.91 -44.65
CA LYS A 452 -3.14 -33.28 -45.46
C LYS A 452 -1.73 -33.52 -44.90
N TYR A 453 -1.59 -33.88 -43.62
CA TYR A 453 -0.35 -33.84 -42.84
C TYR A 453 0.19 -35.24 -42.47
N VAL A 454 0.02 -36.20 -43.37
CA VAL A 454 0.42 -37.60 -43.13
C VAL A 454 1.93 -37.83 -43.17
N GLY A 455 2.42 -38.67 -42.25
CA GLY A 455 3.79 -39.21 -42.25
C GLY A 455 4.86 -38.14 -42.05
N ALA A 456 5.48 -37.71 -43.14
CA ALA A 456 6.61 -36.77 -43.11
C ALA A 456 6.24 -35.37 -42.57
N TYR A 457 4.95 -35.02 -42.60
CA TYR A 457 4.45 -33.70 -42.24
C TYR A 457 3.62 -33.70 -40.95
N ALA A 458 3.67 -34.78 -40.15
CA ALA A 458 2.78 -34.94 -38.99
C ALA A 458 3.05 -33.91 -37.88
N PRO A 459 4.27 -33.79 -37.33
CA PRO A 459 4.68 -32.54 -36.67
C PRO A 459 5.08 -31.43 -37.65
N LEU A 460 4.24 -31.18 -38.67
CA LEU A 460 3.90 -29.81 -39.12
C LEU A 460 2.50 -29.37 -38.63
N LEU A 461 1.72 -30.29 -38.03
CA LEU A 461 0.32 -30.13 -37.59
C LEU A 461 0.13 -30.50 -36.11
N SER A 462 0.74 -31.61 -35.67
CA SER A 462 1.33 -31.72 -34.32
C SER A 462 2.65 -30.96 -34.26
N SER A 463 2.86 -30.05 -35.22
CA SER A 463 3.47 -28.77 -34.94
C SER A 463 2.74 -27.57 -35.57
N MET A 464 1.49 -27.48 -35.10
CA MET A 464 0.60 -26.31 -34.97
C MET A 464 -0.43 -26.45 -33.81
N GLN A 465 -0.73 -27.63 -33.24
CA GLN A 465 -1.71 -27.87 -32.17
C GLN A 465 -1.35 -27.40 -30.73
N SER A 466 -0.08 -27.06 -30.44
CA SER A 466 0.44 -27.01 -29.04
C SER A 466 1.25 -25.77 -28.57
N ILE A 467 1.64 -24.79 -29.40
CA ILE A 467 2.17 -23.46 -28.95
C ILE A 467 1.01 -22.56 -28.48
N THR A 468 0.24 -23.21 -27.63
CA THR A 468 -1.21 -23.10 -27.44
C THR A 468 -1.48 -23.72 -26.06
N LYS A 469 -0.86 -24.86 -25.75
CA LYS A 469 -0.59 -25.30 -24.36
C LYS A 469 0.40 -24.35 -23.66
N GLU A 470 1.14 -23.53 -24.43
CA GLU A 470 2.27 -22.73 -23.93
C GLU A 470 2.75 -21.63 -24.93
N LEU A 471 3.91 -20.95 -24.84
CA LEU A 471 5.20 -21.18 -24.12
C LEU A 471 5.25 -20.97 -22.62
N ASN A 472 5.88 -21.92 -21.91
CA ASN A 472 5.75 -22.04 -20.45
C ASN A 472 6.44 -20.93 -19.61
N GLN A 473 7.01 -19.88 -20.22
CA GLN A 473 7.63 -18.75 -19.51
C GLN A 473 7.41 -17.33 -20.10
N THR A 474 6.82 -17.14 -21.30
CA THR A 474 6.52 -15.77 -21.81
C THR A 474 5.16 -15.57 -22.54
N MET A 475 4.16 -16.44 -22.31
CA MET A 475 2.93 -16.63 -23.12
C MET A 475 1.39 -16.48 -22.53
N LEU A 476 0.79 -16.99 -21.39
CA LEU A 476 -0.46 -16.86 -20.51
C LEU A 476 -0.15 -16.39 -19.02
N ASP A 477 0.23 -15.10 -18.82
CA ASP A 477 0.48 -14.21 -17.66
C ASP A 477 0.28 -12.69 -18.10
N ILE A 478 -0.75 -12.34 -18.91
CA ILE A 478 -1.46 -11.03 -19.01
C ILE A 478 -3.07 -10.86 -18.96
N ARG A 479 -3.96 -11.91 -18.83
CA ARG A 479 -5.37 -12.06 -18.22
C ARG A 479 -5.82 -13.04 -16.99
N GLN A 480 -5.00 -13.52 -15.99
CA GLN A 480 -5.15 -14.19 -14.64
C GLN A 480 -4.04 -13.90 -13.55
N SER A 481 -2.74 -14.23 -13.57
CA SER A 481 -1.61 -13.67 -12.74
C SER A 481 -1.46 -12.11 -12.53
N SER A 482 -2.56 -11.33 -12.61
CA SER A 482 -2.92 -9.93 -12.25
C SER A 482 -4.48 -9.63 -12.15
N GLU A 483 -5.42 -10.50 -11.69
CA GLU A 483 -6.68 -10.19 -10.87
C GLU A 483 -7.06 -11.00 -9.55
N GLN A 484 -6.20 -11.14 -8.52
CA GLN A 484 -6.32 -11.37 -7.02
C GLN A 484 -5.23 -10.56 -6.22
N VAL A 485 -4.19 -11.20 -5.67
CA VAL A 485 -3.12 -10.66 -4.79
C VAL A 485 -2.04 -9.72 -5.44
N SER A 486 -2.39 -8.64 -6.16
CA SER A 486 -1.50 -7.44 -6.31
C SER A 486 -2.16 -6.11 -6.75
N SER A 487 -3.49 -6.02 -6.83
CA SER A 487 -4.30 -4.78 -6.91
C SER A 487 -4.27 -3.94 -5.64
N GLY A 488 -3.25 -4.21 -4.83
CA GLY A 488 -2.53 -3.19 -4.09
C GLY A 488 -1.83 -2.16 -4.98
N ALA A 489 -2.14 -2.09 -6.29
CA ALA A 489 -2.67 -0.84 -6.83
C ALA A 489 -3.82 -0.36 -5.92
N GLU A 490 -5.05 -0.30 -6.38
CA GLU A 490 -6.22 0.19 -5.63
C GLU A 490 -6.11 0.13 -4.08
N GLN A 491 -5.91 -1.03 -3.43
CA GLN A 491 -5.82 -1.07 -1.95
C GLN A 491 -4.86 -0.13 -1.28
N VAL A 492 -3.75 0.20 -1.92
CA VAL A 492 -2.70 0.96 -1.25
C VAL A 492 -2.99 2.46 -1.35
N SER A 493 -4.09 2.89 -1.99
CA SER A 493 -4.76 4.13 -1.60
C SER A 493 -5.77 3.90 -0.50
N ASP A 494 -6.33 2.70 -0.34
CA ASP A 494 -7.12 2.42 0.84
C ASP A 494 -6.32 2.45 2.13
N GLY A 495 -5.04 2.08 2.05
CA GLY A 495 -4.05 2.59 2.98
C GLY A 495 -3.94 4.12 2.93
N ALA A 496 -3.66 4.71 1.76
CA ALA A 496 -3.36 6.13 1.62
C ALA A 496 -4.44 7.16 2.04
N GLN A 497 -5.64 7.25 1.46
CA GLN A 497 -6.58 8.34 1.82
C GLN A 497 -7.27 8.10 3.18
N ALA A 498 -7.23 6.87 3.71
CA ALA A 498 -7.43 6.56 5.12
C ALA A 498 -6.31 7.17 5.97
N LEU A 499 -5.05 6.93 5.59
CA LEU A 499 -3.88 7.54 6.19
C LEU A 499 -3.90 9.07 6.03
N ALA A 500 -4.50 9.63 4.97
CA ALA A 500 -4.64 11.07 4.77
C ALA A 500 -5.73 11.65 5.68
N GLN A 501 -6.88 10.97 5.84
CA GLN A 501 -7.90 11.39 6.80
C GLN A 501 -7.42 11.21 8.24
N GLY A 502 -6.87 10.05 8.58
CA GLY A 502 -6.23 9.80 9.87
C GLY A 502 -5.10 10.78 10.16
N SER A 503 -4.31 11.20 9.15
CA SER A 503 -3.34 12.30 9.30
C SER A 503 -4.01 13.66 9.51
N THR A 504 -5.18 13.91 8.92
CA THR A 504 -5.93 15.18 9.10
C THR A 504 -6.56 15.24 10.50
N GLU A 505 -7.03 14.11 11.01
CA GLU A 505 -7.56 13.94 12.36
C GLU A 505 -6.42 14.01 13.39
N GLN A 506 -5.31 13.31 13.16
CA GLN A 506 -4.09 13.45 13.97
C GLN A 506 -3.54 14.87 13.96
N ALA A 507 -3.57 15.60 12.85
CA ALA A 507 -3.18 17.00 12.80
C ALA A 507 -4.06 17.87 13.71
N SER A 508 -5.38 17.63 13.69
CA SER A 508 -6.33 18.32 14.57
C SER A 508 -6.06 18.02 16.05
N SER A 509 -5.79 16.76 16.40
CA SER A 509 -5.41 16.36 17.77
C SER A 509 -4.05 16.95 18.19
N VAL A 510 -3.09 17.07 17.26
CA VAL A 510 -1.77 17.69 17.50
C VAL A 510 -1.90 19.19 17.76
N GLU A 511 -2.79 19.90 17.05
CA GLU A 511 -3.11 21.31 17.33
C GLU A 511 -3.76 21.49 18.72
N GLU A 512 -4.72 20.63 19.09
CA GLU A 512 -5.37 20.67 20.41
C GLU A 512 -4.40 20.33 21.56
N LEU A 513 -3.54 19.33 21.38
CA LEU A 513 -2.48 18.99 22.33
C LEU A 513 -1.47 20.14 22.48
N SER A 514 -1.08 20.78 21.37
CA SER A 514 -0.19 21.95 21.41
C SER A 514 -0.82 23.12 22.15
N ALA A 515 -2.11 23.44 21.89
CA ALA A 515 -2.84 24.46 22.62
C ALA A 515 -2.93 24.14 24.12
N THR A 516 -3.20 22.88 24.47
CA THR A 516 -3.28 22.40 25.86
C THR A 516 -1.93 22.50 26.58
N MET A 517 -0.83 22.11 25.94
CA MET A 517 0.52 22.22 26.53
C MET A 517 0.96 23.68 26.72
N ASN A 518 0.55 24.58 25.82
CA ASN A 518 0.76 26.02 26.01
C ASN A 518 -0.01 26.56 27.22
N GLU A 519 -1.28 26.19 27.41
CA GLU A 519 -2.04 26.59 28.62
C GLU A 519 -1.41 26.01 29.89
N ILE A 520 -1.00 24.73 29.89
CA ILE A 520 -0.32 24.09 31.03
C ILE A 520 0.99 24.82 31.36
N SER A 521 1.79 25.19 30.36
CA SER A 521 3.03 25.96 30.53
C SER A 521 2.78 27.30 31.22
N ASP A 522 1.75 28.05 30.78
CA ASP A 522 1.35 29.30 31.44
C ASP A 522 0.79 29.07 32.86
N LYS A 523 0.04 27.99 33.13
CA LYS A 523 -0.37 27.64 34.51
C LYS A 523 0.85 27.39 35.40
N ILE A 524 1.82 26.59 34.95
CA ILE A 524 3.04 26.27 35.71
C ILE A 524 3.82 27.55 36.04
N LYS A 525 3.95 28.46 35.06
CA LYS A 525 4.61 29.76 35.23
C LYS A 525 3.89 30.67 36.23
N VAL A 526 2.56 30.68 36.23
CA VAL A 526 1.74 31.36 37.27
C VAL A 526 1.94 30.72 38.64
N THR A 527 1.95 29.38 38.73
CA THR A 527 2.20 28.64 39.98
C THR A 527 3.58 28.94 40.55
N ALA A 528 4.64 28.92 39.74
CA ALA A 528 6.00 29.29 40.17
C ALA A 528 6.07 30.75 40.67
N SER A 529 5.39 31.68 39.98
CA SER A 529 5.30 33.08 40.43
C SER A 529 4.55 33.22 41.75
N LYS A 530 3.48 32.44 41.96
CA LYS A 530 2.68 32.46 43.19
C LYS A 530 3.34 31.74 44.37
N ALA A 531 4.13 30.70 44.09
CA ALA A 531 5.02 30.10 45.08
C ALA A 531 6.03 31.14 45.56
N LYS A 532 6.73 31.83 44.65
CA LYS A 532 7.67 32.89 45.06
C LYS A 532 7.01 33.99 45.91
N GLU A 533 5.85 34.50 45.50
CA GLU A 533 5.07 35.49 46.26
C GLU A 533 4.71 34.99 47.69
N ALA A 534 4.37 33.70 47.83
CA ALA A 534 4.11 33.09 49.13
C ALA A 534 5.39 32.87 49.97
N SER A 535 6.54 32.60 49.35
CA SER A 535 7.84 32.48 50.03
C SER A 535 8.29 33.83 50.59
N ASP A 536 8.22 34.90 49.78
CA ASP A 536 8.51 36.28 50.19
C ASP A 536 7.59 36.73 51.36
N LEU A 537 6.28 36.41 51.30
CA LEU A 537 5.33 36.68 52.38
C LEU A 537 5.60 35.84 53.65
N GLY A 538 5.97 34.56 53.50
CA GLY A 538 6.32 33.67 54.61
C GLY A 538 7.55 34.15 55.38
N GLY A 539 8.60 34.57 54.67
CA GLY A 539 9.80 35.18 55.25
C GLY A 539 9.48 36.49 55.99
N GLY A 540 8.67 37.37 55.40
CA GLY A 540 8.23 38.61 56.04
C GLY A 540 7.41 38.37 57.32
N ALA A 541 6.54 37.36 57.32
CA ALA A 541 5.79 36.95 58.51
C ALA A 541 6.73 36.40 59.60
N GLY A 542 7.68 35.54 59.25
CA GLY A 542 8.68 35.01 60.19
C GLY A 542 9.52 36.13 60.85
N GLN A 543 9.93 37.14 60.07
CA GLN A 543 10.64 38.30 60.61
C GLN A 543 9.79 39.11 61.61
N ALA A 544 8.50 39.32 61.33
CA ALA A 544 7.58 40.02 62.23
C ALA A 544 7.37 39.23 63.55
N VAL A 545 7.31 37.90 63.49
CA VAL A 545 7.21 37.02 64.67
C VAL A 545 8.52 37.05 65.47
N GLN A 546 9.70 37.05 64.84
CA GLN A 546 10.99 37.19 65.52
C GLN A 546 11.12 38.52 66.28
N ILE A 547 10.65 39.63 65.68
CA ILE A 547 10.57 40.94 66.35
C ILE A 547 9.60 40.87 67.53
N SER A 548 8.46 40.22 67.36
CA SER A 548 7.46 40.05 68.43
C SER A 548 8.00 39.23 69.60
N ASN A 549 8.75 38.15 69.34
CA ASN A 549 9.40 37.34 70.37
C ASN A 549 10.46 38.17 71.14
N THR A 550 11.25 38.98 70.44
CA THR A 550 12.19 39.92 71.06
C THR A 550 11.48 40.88 72.04
N LYS A 551 10.26 41.33 71.71
CA LYS A 551 9.43 42.15 72.61
C LYS A 551 8.82 41.38 73.78
N MET A 552 8.59 40.06 73.67
CA MET A 552 8.25 39.23 74.84
C MET A 552 9.45 39.06 75.78
N THR A 553 10.68 38.98 75.26
CA THR A 553 11.90 38.98 76.09
C THR A 553 12.08 40.30 76.83
N GLU A 554 11.91 41.44 76.15
CA GLU A 554 11.91 42.77 76.79
C GLU A 554 10.81 42.90 77.86
N MET A 555 9.60 42.38 77.59
CA MET A 555 8.50 42.38 78.54
C MET A 555 8.77 41.52 79.78
N SER A 556 9.36 40.33 79.61
CA SER A 556 9.72 39.45 80.74
C SER A 556 10.74 40.11 81.66
N ALA A 557 11.81 40.70 81.10
CA ALA A 557 12.82 41.43 81.88
C ALA A 557 12.23 42.63 82.65
N ALA A 558 11.21 43.30 82.09
CA ALA A 558 10.49 44.37 82.78
C ALA A 558 9.62 43.84 83.95
N MET A 559 9.03 42.64 83.83
CA MET A 559 8.31 42.00 84.93
C MET A 559 9.26 41.61 86.07
N ASP A 560 10.46 41.11 85.75
CA ASP A 560 11.50 40.80 86.74
C ASP A 560 11.99 42.04 87.49
N GLU A 561 12.22 43.18 86.80
CA GLU A 561 12.53 44.44 87.50
C GLU A 561 11.38 44.88 88.42
N ILE A 562 10.12 44.77 87.99
CA ILE A 562 8.97 45.10 88.84
C ILE A 562 8.91 44.18 90.07
N ILE A 563 9.25 42.89 89.95
CA ILE A 563 9.37 41.97 91.09
C ILE A 563 10.51 42.41 92.03
N GLU A 564 11.68 42.79 91.52
CA GLU A 564 12.80 43.30 92.33
C GLU A 564 12.38 44.56 93.10
N ARG A 565 11.83 45.57 92.42
CA ARG A 565 11.36 46.82 93.03
C ARG A 565 10.25 46.60 94.05
N SER A 566 9.31 45.68 93.79
CA SER A 566 8.25 45.33 94.75
C SER A 566 8.82 44.67 96.01
N ASN A 567 9.87 43.85 95.86
CA ASN A 567 10.60 43.28 96.99
C ASN A 567 11.43 44.33 97.77
N GLU A 568 11.96 45.37 97.11
CA GLU A 568 12.56 46.52 97.79
C GLU A 568 11.51 47.29 98.60
N ILE A 569 10.35 47.57 98.02
CA ILE A 569 9.23 48.25 98.71
C ILE A 569 8.75 47.42 99.91
N SER A 570 8.59 46.10 99.76
CA SER A 570 8.20 45.21 100.87
C SER A 570 9.14 45.30 102.07
N LYS A 571 10.47 45.37 101.85
CA LYS A 571 11.46 45.59 102.92
C LYS A 571 11.30 46.95 103.60
N ILE A 572 10.99 48.00 102.85
CA ILE A 572 10.73 49.35 103.38
C ILE A 572 9.45 49.36 104.21
N ILE A 573 8.36 48.78 103.71
CA ILE A 573 7.08 48.67 104.43
C ILE A 573 7.23 47.88 105.73
N LYS A 574 7.98 46.77 105.72
CA LYS A 574 8.32 46.04 106.95
C LYS A 574 9.11 46.90 107.94
N THR A 575 10.07 47.68 107.46
CA THR A 575 10.82 48.62 108.31
C THR A 575 9.90 49.68 108.94
N ILE A 576 8.85 50.10 108.23
CA ILE A 576 7.82 51.02 108.74
C ILE A 576 6.92 50.33 109.79
N ASP A 577 6.54 49.06 109.60
CA ASP A 577 5.82 48.26 110.61
C ASP A 577 6.66 48.10 111.90
N ASP A 578 7.95 47.77 111.77
CA ASP A 578 8.91 47.67 112.88
C ASP A 578 9.04 49.02 113.63
N ILE A 579 9.13 50.15 112.92
CA ILE A 579 9.17 51.50 113.52
C ILE A 579 7.85 51.87 114.18
N ALA A 580 6.71 51.53 113.57
CA ALA A 580 5.39 51.77 114.14
C ALA A 580 5.18 50.97 115.44
N PHE A 581 5.57 49.69 115.44
CA PHE A 581 5.55 48.83 116.62
C PHE A 581 6.46 49.38 117.74
N GLN A 582 7.71 49.75 117.43
CA GLN A 582 8.62 50.38 118.40
C GLN A 582 8.06 51.69 118.97
N THR A 583 7.46 52.52 118.12
CA THR A 583 6.81 53.78 118.53
C THR A 583 5.63 53.52 119.47
N ASN A 584 4.80 52.50 119.18
CA ASN A 584 3.69 52.11 120.04
C ASN A 584 4.18 51.62 121.42
N ILE A 585 5.26 50.82 121.48
CA ILE A 585 5.87 50.38 122.75
C ILE A 585 6.49 51.56 123.53
N LEU A 586 7.17 52.50 122.86
CA LEU A 586 7.67 53.73 123.47
C LEU A 586 6.52 54.58 124.04
N SER A 587 5.41 54.69 123.31
CA SER A 587 4.22 55.43 123.75
C SER A 587 3.54 54.75 124.95
N LEU A 588 3.40 53.43 124.94
CA LEU A 588 2.86 52.68 126.07
C LEU A 588 3.71 52.87 127.34
N ASN A 589 5.05 52.81 127.21
CA ASN A 589 5.97 53.08 128.32
C ASN A 589 5.84 54.52 128.83
N ALA A 590 5.69 55.51 127.93
CA ALA A 590 5.46 56.91 128.30
C ALA A 590 4.11 57.12 129.01
N ALA A 591 3.04 56.45 128.55
CA ALA A 591 1.72 56.49 129.19
C ALA A 591 1.74 55.88 130.60
N ILE A 592 2.46 54.76 130.79
CA ILE A 592 2.65 54.11 132.09
C ILE A 592 3.38 55.06 133.07
N GLU A 593 4.51 55.67 132.66
CA GLU A 593 5.26 56.56 133.55
C GLU A 593 4.53 57.90 133.78
N ALA A 594 3.73 58.38 132.81
CA ALA A 594 2.85 59.52 132.99
C ALA A 594 1.69 59.22 133.97
N ALA A 595 1.11 58.02 133.94
CA ALA A 595 0.12 57.58 134.93
C ALA A 595 0.75 57.47 136.33
N ARG A 596 2.00 56.98 136.41
CA ARG A 596 2.80 56.91 137.66
C ARG A 596 3.11 58.28 138.26
N ALA A 597 3.25 59.32 137.42
CA ALA A 597 3.38 60.72 137.83
C ALA A 597 2.05 61.38 138.27
N GLY A 598 0.93 60.66 138.24
CA GLY A 598 -0.34 61.07 138.83
C GLY A 598 -0.93 62.36 138.22
N SER A 599 -1.27 63.33 139.06
CA SER A 599 -1.90 64.58 138.62
C SER A 599 -1.01 65.44 137.72
N ALA A 600 0.32 65.37 137.87
CA ALA A 600 1.27 66.11 137.04
C ALA A 600 1.46 65.49 135.65
N GLY A 601 1.32 64.16 135.53
CA GLY A 601 1.54 63.44 134.27
C GLY A 601 0.40 63.51 133.25
N LYS A 602 -0.79 63.99 133.65
CA LYS A 602 -2.03 63.93 132.82
C LYS A 602 -1.88 64.47 131.40
N GLY A 603 -1.13 65.56 131.19
CA GLY A 603 -0.89 66.12 129.86
C GLY A 603 -0.03 65.20 128.98
N PHE A 604 1.01 64.60 129.56
CA PHE A 604 1.87 63.64 128.87
C PHE A 604 1.15 62.32 128.58
N ALA A 605 0.27 61.86 129.47
CA ALA A 605 -0.53 60.66 129.25
C ALA A 605 -1.41 60.77 127.98
N VAL A 606 -2.13 61.89 127.80
CA VAL A 606 -2.96 62.11 126.60
C VAL A 606 -2.13 62.15 125.32
N VAL A 607 -0.94 62.75 125.35
CA VAL A 607 -0.02 62.76 124.19
C VAL A 607 0.52 61.36 123.91
N ALA A 608 0.83 60.58 124.95
CA ALA A 608 1.31 59.21 124.81
C ALA A 608 0.21 58.25 124.29
N ASP A 609 -1.04 58.40 124.72
CA ASP A 609 -2.18 57.64 124.19
C ASP A 609 -2.43 57.97 122.71
N GLU A 610 -2.37 59.25 122.33
CA GLU A 610 -2.58 59.65 120.92
C GLU A 610 -1.42 59.25 120.00
N VAL A 611 -0.17 59.34 120.46
CA VAL A 611 0.99 58.80 119.71
C VAL A 611 0.94 57.27 119.61
N GLY A 612 0.39 56.58 120.62
CA GLY A 612 0.13 55.13 120.55
C GLY A 612 -0.96 54.78 119.53
N ASN A 613 -2.07 55.52 119.53
CA ASN A 613 -3.13 55.38 118.53
C ASN A 613 -2.63 55.68 117.10
N LEU A 614 -1.80 56.70 116.93
CA LEU A 614 -1.19 57.04 115.64
C LEU A 614 -0.21 55.95 115.20
N ALA A 615 0.64 55.45 116.10
CA ALA A 615 1.56 54.35 115.83
C ALA A 615 0.81 53.08 115.40
N LYS A 616 -0.28 52.72 116.10
CA LYS A 616 -1.12 51.59 115.72
C LYS A 616 -1.77 51.76 114.34
N LYS A 617 -2.26 52.97 114.01
CA LYS A 617 -2.80 53.28 112.66
C LYS A 617 -1.72 53.18 111.58
N SER A 618 -0.50 53.64 111.85
CA SER A 618 0.64 53.48 110.94
C SER A 618 1.00 52.01 110.75
N GLN A 619 0.91 51.20 111.80
CA GLN A 619 1.14 49.75 111.73
C GLN A 619 0.07 49.05 110.85
N GLU A 620 -1.20 49.35 111.09
CA GLU A 620 -2.33 48.86 110.28
C GLU A 620 -2.22 49.29 108.80
N ALA A 621 -1.80 50.53 108.54
CA ALA A 621 -1.54 51.02 107.18
C ALA A 621 -0.35 50.32 106.52
N ALA A 622 0.73 50.05 107.26
CA ALA A 622 1.89 49.30 106.76
C ALA A 622 1.49 47.86 106.39
N GLN A 623 0.73 47.17 107.24
CA GLN A 623 0.28 45.79 106.99
C GLN A 623 -0.66 45.70 105.77
N ASN A 624 -1.61 46.62 105.63
CA ASN A 624 -2.46 46.71 104.44
C ASN A 624 -1.63 47.01 103.17
N THR A 625 -0.57 47.82 103.27
CA THR A 625 0.33 48.10 102.14
C THR A 625 1.18 46.88 101.79
N ALA A 626 1.61 46.09 102.78
CA ALA A 626 2.37 44.85 102.57
C ALA A 626 1.53 43.81 101.78
N HIS A 627 0.25 43.65 102.15
CA HIS A 627 -0.69 42.77 101.42
C HIS A 627 -0.84 43.19 99.96
N LEU A 628 -1.06 44.49 99.68
CA LEU A 628 -1.16 45.00 98.32
C LEU A 628 0.12 44.80 97.50
N ILE A 629 1.30 44.85 98.13
CA ILE A 629 2.58 44.56 97.48
C ILE A 629 2.74 43.05 97.21
N GLU A 630 2.28 42.19 98.11
CA GLU A 630 2.26 40.73 97.91
C GLU A 630 1.33 40.32 96.76
N GLU A 631 0.09 40.84 96.73
CA GLU A 631 -0.85 40.68 95.60
C GLU A 631 -0.28 41.22 94.28
N THR A 632 0.48 42.31 94.33
CA THR A 632 1.17 42.88 93.15
C THR A 632 2.28 41.96 92.66
N ILE A 633 3.11 41.40 93.56
CA ILE A 633 4.15 40.43 93.20
C ILE A 633 3.53 39.20 92.55
N GLU A 634 2.45 38.64 93.10
CA GLU A 634 1.75 37.53 92.44
C GLU A 634 1.21 37.91 91.04
N ALA A 635 0.62 39.10 90.91
CA ALA A 635 0.06 39.56 89.63
C ALA A 635 1.13 39.71 88.56
N VAL A 636 2.31 40.22 88.93
CA VAL A 636 3.46 40.38 88.03
C VAL A 636 4.11 39.04 87.70
N GLN A 637 4.22 38.11 88.66
CA GLN A 637 4.65 36.73 88.40
C GLN A 637 3.71 35.99 87.43
N ARG A 638 2.38 36.17 87.58
CA ARG A 638 1.39 35.66 86.63
C ARG A 638 1.59 36.29 85.23
N GLY A 639 1.91 37.58 85.16
CA GLY A 639 2.25 38.28 83.93
C GLY A 639 3.52 37.76 83.25
N GLY A 640 4.60 37.54 84.01
CA GLY A 640 5.86 36.96 83.52
C GLY A 640 5.67 35.59 82.89
N ARG A 641 4.98 34.66 83.58
CA ARG A 641 4.67 33.33 83.02
C ARG A 641 3.86 33.41 81.72
N ILE A 642 2.89 34.33 81.62
CA ILE A 642 2.11 34.53 80.38
C ILE A 642 3.00 35.11 79.26
N SER A 643 3.97 35.97 79.59
CA SER A 643 4.96 36.48 78.64
C SER A 643 5.84 35.36 78.08
N GLU A 644 6.28 34.43 78.93
CA GLU A 644 7.13 33.29 78.53
C GLU A 644 6.35 32.24 77.73
N GLU A 645 5.14 31.87 78.17
CA GLU A 645 4.22 31.00 77.40
C GLU A 645 3.87 31.60 76.02
N THR A 646 3.81 32.93 75.91
CA THR A 646 3.62 33.63 74.63
C THR A 646 4.89 33.62 73.77
N ALA A 647 6.08 33.76 74.38
CA ALA A 647 7.36 33.67 73.69
C ALA A 647 7.60 32.26 73.09
N GLU A 648 7.29 31.19 73.84
CA GLU A 648 7.34 29.81 73.34
C GLU A 648 6.40 29.61 72.14
N ALA A 649 5.16 30.10 72.22
CA ALA A 649 4.18 30.01 71.13
C ALA A 649 4.63 30.76 69.86
N LEU A 650 5.24 31.95 70.02
CA LEU A 650 5.83 32.69 68.89
C LEU A 650 7.03 31.95 68.28
N ASN A 651 7.80 31.22 69.08
CA ASN A 651 8.92 30.42 68.58
C ASN A 651 8.45 29.21 67.74
N ASP A 652 7.40 28.49 68.18
CA ASP A 652 6.74 27.43 67.39
C ASP A 652 6.14 27.96 66.08
N VAL A 653 5.50 29.15 66.10
CA VAL A 653 5.05 29.83 64.88
C VAL A 653 6.24 30.15 63.96
N THR A 654 7.38 30.60 64.50
CA THR A 654 8.59 30.87 63.71
C THR A 654 9.12 29.61 63.02
N GLU A 655 9.21 28.48 63.74
CA GLU A 655 9.65 27.20 63.17
C GLU A 655 8.69 26.72 62.06
N LYS A 656 7.38 26.92 62.25
CA LYS A 656 6.36 26.60 61.25
C LYS A 656 6.43 27.53 60.02
N SER A 657 6.69 28.82 60.19
CA SER A 657 6.93 29.75 59.07
C SER A 657 8.14 29.36 58.22
N VAL A 658 9.25 28.92 58.85
CA VAL A 658 10.42 28.42 58.12
C VAL A 658 10.08 27.14 57.33
N LYS A 659 9.33 26.20 57.92
CA LYS A 659 8.87 25.00 57.21
C LYS A 659 7.96 25.31 56.02
N ILE A 660 7.07 26.31 56.15
CA ILE A 660 6.23 26.78 55.03
C ILE A 660 7.09 27.37 53.92
N THR A 661 8.07 28.22 54.24
CA THR A 661 9.00 28.82 53.26
C THR A 661 9.73 27.73 52.47
N ASN A 662 10.31 26.74 53.17
CA ASN A 662 11.01 25.61 52.54
C ASN A 662 10.11 24.81 51.58
N LEU A 663 8.88 24.45 52.01
CA LEU A 663 7.93 23.72 51.16
C LEU A 663 7.49 24.53 49.93
N VAL A 664 7.41 25.85 50.06
CA VAL A 664 7.06 26.74 48.94
C VAL A 664 8.21 26.89 47.96
N ASP A 665 9.46 26.93 48.44
CA ASP A 665 10.65 26.90 47.59
C ASP A 665 10.79 25.54 46.85
N GLU A 666 10.44 24.42 47.50
CA GLU A 666 10.33 23.10 46.85
C GLU A 666 9.26 23.10 45.74
N ILE A 667 8.07 23.68 45.98
CA ILE A 667 7.04 23.86 44.95
C ILE A 667 7.54 24.72 43.78
N SER A 668 8.28 25.80 44.08
CA SER A 668 8.88 26.66 43.05
C SER A 668 9.91 25.90 42.20
N ALA A 669 10.76 25.07 42.82
CA ALA A 669 11.74 24.24 42.13
C ALA A 669 11.04 23.16 41.27
N ALA A 670 10.05 22.46 41.81
CA ALA A 670 9.27 21.46 41.10
C ALA A 670 8.51 22.06 39.90
N SER A 671 7.92 23.24 40.06
CA SER A 671 7.25 23.97 38.96
C SER A 671 8.24 24.31 37.84
N ASN A 672 9.46 24.72 38.18
CA ASN A 672 10.51 25.01 37.19
C ASN A 672 11.00 23.75 36.45
N GLU A 673 10.96 22.57 37.09
CA GLU A 673 11.24 21.29 36.41
C GLU A 673 10.08 20.85 35.51
N GLN A 674 8.83 21.01 35.96
CA GLN A 674 7.63 20.79 35.13
C GLN A 674 7.64 21.65 33.87
N ALA A 675 8.08 22.91 33.96
CA ALA A 675 8.19 23.80 32.80
C ALA A 675 9.18 23.27 31.73
N LYS A 676 10.28 22.64 32.14
CA LYS A 676 11.21 21.96 31.20
C LYS A 676 10.55 20.72 30.59
N GLY A 677 9.89 19.90 31.42
CA GLY A 677 9.19 18.69 30.95
C GLY A 677 8.13 19.02 29.90
N VAL A 678 7.33 20.06 30.11
CA VAL A 678 6.35 20.54 29.13
C VAL A 678 7.04 21.06 27.87
N ALA A 679 8.17 21.78 27.97
CA ALA A 679 8.92 22.21 26.78
C ALA A 679 9.43 21.02 25.93
N GLN A 680 9.89 19.93 26.57
CA GLN A 680 10.27 18.70 25.87
C GLN A 680 9.07 17.96 25.25
N VAL A 681 7.90 17.99 25.91
CA VAL A 681 6.65 17.45 25.34
C VAL A 681 6.22 18.27 24.11
N THR A 682 6.33 19.61 24.15
CA THR A 682 6.05 20.47 22.99
C THR A 682 6.99 20.17 21.81
N GLU A 683 8.30 19.97 22.06
CA GLU A 683 9.25 19.54 21.00
C GLU A 683 8.86 18.17 20.41
N GLY A 684 8.36 17.24 21.24
CA GLY A 684 7.80 15.96 20.78
C GLY A 684 6.53 16.13 19.92
N ILE A 685 5.65 17.06 20.27
CA ILE A 685 4.44 17.39 19.49
C ILE A 685 4.81 17.98 18.13
N ASP A 686 5.81 18.85 18.05
CA ASP A 686 6.33 19.38 16.77
C ASP A 686 6.92 18.27 15.89
N GLN A 687 7.63 17.29 16.47
CA GLN A 687 8.12 16.11 15.75
C GLN A 687 6.97 15.23 15.23
N ILE A 688 5.92 15.01 16.02
CA ILE A 688 4.71 14.28 15.58
C ILE A 688 4.03 15.05 14.44
N SER A 689 3.91 16.38 14.52
CA SER A 689 3.34 17.22 13.45
C SER A 689 4.08 17.04 12.11
N SER A 690 5.41 16.96 12.14
CA SER A 690 6.25 16.67 10.97
C SER A 690 5.99 15.27 10.38
N VAL A 691 5.81 14.25 11.22
CA VAL A 691 5.45 12.89 10.80
C VAL A 691 4.04 12.87 10.19
N VAL A 692 3.07 13.57 10.78
CA VAL A 692 1.69 13.68 10.28
C VAL A 692 1.64 14.36 8.90
N GLN A 693 2.40 15.45 8.69
CA GLN A 693 2.55 16.06 7.37
C GLN A 693 3.21 15.10 6.36
N THR A 694 4.24 14.36 6.79
CA THR A 694 4.91 13.36 5.95
C THR A 694 3.99 12.20 5.58
N ASN A 695 3.14 11.74 6.50
CA ASN A 695 2.13 10.71 6.26
C ASN A 695 1.06 11.21 5.29
N SER A 696 0.55 12.44 5.44
CA SER A 696 -0.40 13.04 4.51
C SER A 696 0.18 13.22 3.10
N ALA A 697 1.44 13.65 2.97
CA ALA A 697 2.13 13.76 1.69
C ALA A 697 2.41 12.38 1.06
N THR A 698 2.87 11.42 1.86
CA THR A 698 3.15 10.03 1.44
C THR A 698 1.86 9.29 1.09
N ALA A 699 0.74 9.63 1.74
CA ALA A 699 -0.59 9.22 1.36
C ALA A 699 -0.96 9.81 -0.01
N GLN A 700 -0.95 11.13 -0.19
CA GLN A 700 -1.25 11.76 -1.48
C GLN A 700 -0.36 11.24 -2.63
N GLN A 701 0.92 10.91 -2.36
CA GLN A 701 1.80 10.25 -3.33
C GLN A 701 1.47 8.77 -3.53
N SER A 702 1.17 8.02 -2.47
CA SER A 702 0.67 6.64 -2.58
C SER A 702 -0.66 6.57 -3.31
N ALA A 703 -1.38 7.70 -3.37
CA ALA A 703 -2.64 8.00 -4.05
C ALA A 703 -2.51 8.83 -5.34
N ALA A 704 -1.29 8.97 -5.86
CA ALA A 704 -1.01 9.55 -7.18
C ALA A 704 -0.09 8.66 -8.01
N ALA A 705 1.00 8.13 -7.43
CA ALA A 705 1.93 7.23 -8.09
C ALA A 705 1.22 5.93 -8.56
N ALA A 706 0.77 5.13 -7.62
CA ALA A 706 -0.61 4.67 -7.61
C ALA A 706 -1.20 3.90 -8.86
N GLU A 707 -1.39 4.46 -10.10
CA GLU A 707 -2.60 4.09 -10.94
C GLU A 707 -2.88 4.39 -12.51
N GLU A 708 -2.18 5.15 -13.40
CA GLU A 708 -2.42 5.33 -14.89
C GLU A 708 -1.35 4.79 -15.90
N LEU A 709 -0.05 5.12 -15.80
CA LEU A 709 0.91 5.14 -16.94
C LEU A 709 1.90 3.97 -17.14
N SER A 710 2.41 3.31 -16.09
CA SER A 710 3.61 2.42 -16.11
C SER A 710 3.37 0.89 -16.32
N GLY A 711 3.20 0.07 -15.27
CA GLY A 711 2.64 -1.30 -15.46
C GLY A 711 2.10 -2.03 -14.23
N GLN A 712 1.14 -2.97 -14.31
CA GLN A 712 0.21 -3.40 -15.40
C GLN A 712 -0.77 -4.48 -14.81
N ALA A 713 -2.09 -4.33 -14.59
CA ALA A 713 -3.08 -3.23 -14.68
C ALA A 713 -3.39 -2.63 -16.06
N ASN A 714 -4.44 -1.82 -16.15
CA ASN A 714 -5.30 -1.75 -17.34
C ASN A 714 -4.79 -0.99 -18.56
N ILE A 715 -3.51 -0.63 -18.67
CA ILE A 715 -2.91 -0.51 -20.01
C ILE A 715 -2.74 -1.90 -20.63
N LEU A 716 -3.31 -2.88 -19.93
CA LEU A 716 -3.97 -4.04 -20.43
C LEU A 716 -5.22 -3.81 -21.32
N ASN A 717 -6.03 -2.71 -21.42
CA ASN A 717 -7.41 -2.49 -22.07
C ASN A 717 -8.07 -2.13 -23.59
N ASP A 718 -7.80 -1.69 -24.95
CA ASP A 718 -6.83 -1.24 -26.19
C ASP A 718 -5.22 -1.36 -26.53
N LEU A 719 -4.14 -1.00 -25.74
CA LEU A 719 -2.74 -1.54 -25.38
C LEU A 719 -2.32 -2.87 -24.48
N VAL A 720 -3.11 -3.87 -23.94
CA VAL A 720 -2.90 -5.38 -23.95
C VAL A 720 -4.01 -6.56 -24.14
N ASN A 721 -5.37 -6.62 -23.89
CA ASN A 721 -6.34 -7.80 -24.01
C ASN A 721 -6.05 -8.73 -25.16
N LYS A 722 -5.76 -8.16 -26.34
CA LYS A 722 -6.53 -8.09 -27.61
C LYS A 722 -7.36 -9.25 -28.18
N PHE A 723 -7.63 -10.31 -27.44
CA PHE A 723 -7.58 -11.70 -27.92
C PHE A 723 -8.94 -12.49 -27.61
N GLN A 724 -9.41 -13.45 -28.46
CA GLN A 724 -10.65 -14.36 -28.55
C GLN A 724 -10.49 -15.98 -28.31
N LEU A 725 -9.52 -16.62 -27.54
CA LEU A 725 -9.01 -18.05 -27.23
C LEU A 725 -10.08 -19.18 -27.04
N LYS A 726 -9.91 -20.10 -26.08
CA LYS A 726 -10.82 -20.98 -25.36
C LYS A 726 -10.96 -20.47 -23.93
N GLY A 727 -11.78 -21.13 -23.13
CA GLY A 727 -11.88 -20.86 -21.69
C GLY A 727 -12.63 -19.58 -21.29
N ALA A 728 -12.21 -18.37 -21.67
CA ALA A 728 -12.45 -17.05 -21.02
C ALA A 728 -13.87 -16.55 -20.60
N ALA A 729 -14.90 -17.38 -20.59
CA ALA A 729 -16.31 -17.24 -20.15
C ALA A 729 -16.65 -18.49 -19.39
N SER A 730 -15.66 -19.21 -18.89
CA SER A 730 -15.80 -19.58 -17.51
C SER A 730 -16.54 -18.40 -16.85
N SER A 731 -17.78 -18.71 -16.41
CA SER A 731 -18.68 -17.75 -15.82
C SER A 731 -18.00 -17.60 -14.50
N TYR A 732 -17.06 -16.69 -14.53
CA TYR A 732 -16.75 -15.97 -13.38
C TYR A 732 -17.91 -14.93 -13.37
N LYS A 733 -18.58 -14.97 -12.23
CA LYS A 733 -19.85 -14.45 -11.73
C LYS A 733 -19.46 -13.32 -10.74
N LYS A 734 -20.16 -13.05 -9.61
CA LYS A 734 -19.59 -12.20 -8.51
C LYS A 734 -19.45 -12.90 -7.12
N LYS A 735 -18.21 -13.10 -6.63
CA LYS A 735 -17.66 -13.62 -5.30
C LYS A 735 -16.50 -12.78 -4.39
N LYS A 736 -17.11 -13.39 -3.28
CA LYS A 736 -17.71 -12.91 -2.00
C LYS A 736 -17.13 -13.62 -0.75
N ALA A 737 -16.53 -12.88 0.19
CA ALA A 737 -17.10 -12.51 1.48
C ALA A 737 -17.25 -10.95 1.56
N ASP A 738 -18.04 -10.32 2.46
CA ASP A 738 -18.60 -8.92 2.40
C ASP A 738 -17.72 -7.91 3.10
N TYR A 739 -17.78 -6.62 2.74
CA TYR A 739 -16.95 -5.60 3.36
C TYR A 739 -17.64 -5.11 4.59
N ILE A 740 -16.93 -5.31 5.66
CA ILE A 740 -17.43 -5.42 6.99
C ILE A 740 -16.19 -5.03 7.82
N PRO A 741 -16.18 -3.87 8.49
CA PRO A 741 -14.95 -3.24 9.03
C PRO A 741 -14.24 -3.96 10.15
N PRO A 742 -12.95 -3.67 10.35
CA PRO A 742 -12.24 -4.18 11.49
C PRO A 742 -12.69 -3.50 12.78
N VAL A 743 -12.29 -4.11 13.89
CA VAL A 743 -12.23 -3.54 15.24
C VAL A 743 -11.02 -4.25 15.87
N MET A 744 -9.83 -3.63 15.95
CA MET A 744 -8.96 -3.87 17.10
C MET A 744 -9.86 -3.62 18.30
N THR A 745 -9.89 -4.59 19.18
CA THR A 745 -10.78 -4.69 20.32
C THR A 745 -9.96 -4.33 21.54
N ASP A 746 -10.55 -3.57 22.46
CA ASP A 746 -9.94 -2.65 23.43
C ASP A 746 -9.01 -3.27 24.50
N GLU A 747 -8.04 -4.07 24.04
CA GLU A 747 -7.14 -4.85 24.87
C GLU A 747 -5.92 -4.02 25.31
N ASN A 748 -6.20 -2.78 25.73
CA ASN A 748 -5.51 -2.16 26.86
C ASN A 748 -6.20 -0.95 27.54
N SER A 749 -7.54 -0.84 27.56
CA SER A 749 -8.21 0.02 28.56
C SER A 749 -8.75 -0.80 29.74
N ASN A 750 -7.86 -1.10 30.70
CA ASN A 750 -8.27 -1.80 31.93
C ASN A 750 -9.23 -0.91 32.75
N SER A 751 -10.41 -1.44 33.07
CA SER A 751 -11.58 -0.63 33.41
C SER A 751 -11.55 -0.04 34.82
N ASP A 752 -12.14 1.15 34.97
CA ASP A 752 -12.99 1.44 36.13
C ASP A 752 -14.26 2.20 35.67
N TYR A 753 -15.36 1.47 35.49
CA TYR A 753 -16.60 1.96 34.87
C TYR A 753 -17.59 2.46 35.94
N ILE A 754 -17.81 3.78 35.98
CA ILE A 754 -18.84 4.40 36.84
C ILE A 754 -20.18 4.41 36.09
N PRO A 755 -21.26 3.81 36.62
CA PRO A 755 -22.44 3.49 35.83
C PRO A 755 -23.34 4.69 35.49
N GLU A 756 -23.80 4.68 34.24
CA GLU A 756 -24.67 5.69 33.60
C GLU A 756 -26.02 5.87 34.34
N SER A 757 -26.05 6.81 35.28
CA SER A 757 -27.26 7.12 36.09
C SER A 757 -27.40 8.60 36.45
N ALA A 758 -26.49 9.46 35.98
CA ALA A 758 -26.38 10.87 36.39
C ALA A 758 -27.05 11.89 35.45
N TYR A 759 -27.66 11.48 34.33
CA TYR A 759 -28.32 12.41 33.40
C TYR A 759 -29.72 12.86 33.85
N LYS A 760 -29.75 13.78 34.84
CA LYS A 760 -30.90 14.67 35.09
C LYS A 760 -30.57 15.85 36.01
N ASN A 761 -30.34 17.03 35.43
CA ASN A 761 -31.08 18.28 35.68
C ASN A 761 -30.31 19.54 35.20
N ALA A 762 -31.02 20.43 34.49
CA ALA A 762 -30.79 21.88 34.27
C ALA A 762 -29.37 22.40 33.87
N GLY A 763 -29.25 23.30 32.88
CA GLY A 763 -30.28 24.00 32.12
C GLY A 763 -29.72 24.85 30.96
N GLU A 764 -30.59 25.59 30.28
CA GLU A 764 -30.28 26.28 29.01
C GLU A 764 -29.30 27.46 29.13
N ALA A 765 -28.42 27.59 28.13
CA ALA A 765 -27.68 28.82 27.85
C ALA A 765 -28.38 29.66 26.74
N PRO A 766 -28.31 31.02 26.78
CA PRO A 766 -29.24 31.86 26.05
C PRO A 766 -28.88 32.14 24.58
N LYS A 767 -29.89 32.17 23.70
CA LYS A 767 -29.77 32.64 22.31
C LYS A 767 -29.72 34.17 22.22
N LYS A 768 -28.78 34.76 21.46
CA LYS A 768 -28.93 36.14 20.94
C LYS A 768 -28.19 36.45 19.63
N LYS A 769 -28.99 36.49 18.54
CA LYS A 769 -28.92 37.30 17.31
C LYS A 769 -27.58 37.84 16.76
N GLU A 770 -27.27 37.38 15.54
CA GLU A 770 -27.05 38.17 14.31
C GLU A 770 -26.04 39.34 14.27
N SER A 771 -25.09 39.26 13.34
CA SER A 771 -25.00 40.25 12.24
C SER A 771 -24.30 39.68 11.00
N ARG A 772 -24.58 40.24 9.81
CA ARG A 772 -24.02 39.82 8.50
C ARG A 772 -23.79 41.04 7.60
N PRO A 773 -22.56 41.27 7.12
CA PRO A 773 -22.27 42.00 5.88
C PRO A 773 -21.80 41.01 4.80
N GLN A 774 -22.64 40.66 3.83
CA GLN A 774 -22.69 41.28 2.49
C GLN A 774 -21.51 40.93 1.57
N ALA A 775 -21.82 40.20 0.49
CA ALA A 775 -20.90 39.96 -0.60
C ALA A 775 -20.71 41.21 -1.48
N LYS A 776 -19.55 41.30 -2.15
CA LYS A 776 -19.34 42.18 -3.32
C LYS A 776 -18.78 41.38 -4.48
N SER A 777 -19.07 41.86 -5.69
CA SER A 777 -18.85 41.17 -6.95
C SER A 777 -17.39 41.09 -7.40
N ALA A 778 -17.03 40.00 -8.07
CA ALA A 778 -15.77 39.87 -8.80
C ALA A 778 -15.71 40.76 -10.06
N PRO A 779 -14.49 41.09 -10.53
CA PRO A 779 -14.20 41.31 -11.95
C PRO A 779 -13.65 40.02 -12.61
N ALA A 780 -13.89 39.88 -13.91
CA ALA A 780 -13.37 38.77 -14.75
C ALA A 780 -11.91 39.02 -15.22
N PRO A 781 -11.17 38.01 -15.71
CA PRO A 781 -9.71 38.09 -15.85
C PRO A 781 -9.20 38.88 -17.05
N SER A 782 -8.04 39.51 -16.90
CA SER A 782 -7.25 40.11 -17.98
C SER A 782 -6.42 39.06 -18.72
N LYS A 783 -6.25 39.26 -20.04
CA LYS A 783 -5.54 38.30 -20.93
C LYS A 783 -4.00 38.42 -20.80
N PRO A 784 -3.24 37.35 -21.16
CA PRO A 784 -1.78 37.41 -21.25
C PRO A 784 -1.30 38.40 -22.32
N VAL A 785 -0.18 39.06 -22.06
CA VAL A 785 0.54 39.90 -23.04
C VAL A 785 1.56 39.04 -23.80
N VAL A 786 1.65 39.22 -25.12
CA VAL A 786 2.56 38.47 -26.00
C VAL A 786 3.56 39.40 -26.68
N SER A 787 4.85 39.24 -26.36
CA SER A 787 5.99 39.78 -27.13
C SER A 787 7.32 39.18 -26.63
N SER A 788 8.34 38.86 -27.44
CA SER A 788 8.36 38.72 -28.90
C SER A 788 9.67 38.08 -29.41
N LYS A 789 9.54 36.91 -30.07
CA LYS A 789 10.06 36.62 -31.43
C LYS A 789 11.61 36.50 -31.63
N PRO A 790 12.15 36.10 -32.81
CA PRO A 790 12.85 34.80 -32.87
C PRO A 790 14.19 34.77 -33.66
N SER A 791 14.85 33.61 -33.68
CA SER A 791 15.81 33.26 -34.75
C SER A 791 15.87 31.75 -35.06
N LYS A 792 15.93 31.43 -36.36
CA LYS A 792 16.10 30.12 -37.03
C LYS A 792 16.54 30.43 -38.49
N PRO A 793 17.09 29.49 -39.28
CA PRO A 793 17.96 28.35 -38.98
C PRO A 793 19.26 28.42 -39.86
N VAL A 794 20.07 27.35 -39.93
CA VAL A 794 20.75 26.83 -41.17
C VAL A 794 21.50 25.52 -40.82
N SER A 795 21.95 24.77 -41.83
CA SER A 795 22.28 23.33 -41.78
C SER A 795 23.69 22.93 -42.25
N SER A 796 24.05 21.65 -42.02
CA SER A 796 24.95 20.76 -42.82
C SER A 796 26.42 20.58 -42.42
N GLY A 797 26.97 19.39 -42.74
CA GLY A 797 28.36 18.94 -42.48
C GLY A 797 28.53 18.30 -41.08
N ALA A 798 28.73 16.99 -40.83
CA ALA A 798 29.25 15.80 -41.54
C ALA A 798 30.73 15.44 -41.24
N SER A 799 30.94 14.17 -40.85
CA SER A 799 32.18 13.37 -40.87
C SER A 799 33.28 13.50 -39.79
N ALA A 800 33.33 12.47 -38.93
CA ALA A 800 34.43 11.50 -38.79
C ALA A 800 35.68 11.74 -37.89
N VAL A 801 35.87 10.77 -36.97
CA VAL A 801 37.15 10.15 -36.51
C VAL A 801 38.16 10.97 -35.67
N GLY A 802 38.68 10.39 -34.58
CA GLY A 802 40.00 10.76 -34.03
C GLY A 802 40.27 10.53 -32.54
N SER A 803 40.61 9.29 -32.16
CA SER A 803 41.60 8.88 -31.12
C SER A 803 42.05 9.82 -29.98
N ASP A 804 41.93 9.27 -28.76
CA ASP A 804 42.97 9.16 -27.71
C ASP A 804 43.41 10.35 -26.82
N ALA A 805 43.25 10.07 -25.51
CA ALA A 805 44.18 10.29 -24.39
C ALA A 805 44.54 11.71 -23.90
N PHE A 806 44.07 12.01 -22.68
CA PHE A 806 44.89 12.69 -21.66
C PHE A 806 44.71 11.99 -20.30
N ILE A 807 45.74 12.02 -19.45
CA ILE A 807 45.82 11.26 -18.18
C ILE A 807 45.72 12.24 -17.00
N PRO A 808 45.05 11.88 -15.88
CA PRO A 808 44.80 12.78 -14.76
C PRO A 808 46.02 12.94 -13.82
N SER A 809 45.97 13.98 -12.98
CA SER A 809 46.83 14.11 -11.81
C SER A 809 46.05 14.57 -10.59
N ASP A 810 46.64 14.24 -9.44
CA ASP A 810 46.40 14.70 -8.07
C ASP A 810 45.57 13.73 -7.21
N LEU A 811 46.07 13.19 -6.09
CA LEU A 811 47.38 12.75 -5.59
C LEU A 811 47.11 12.31 -4.13
N ASP A 812 48.05 11.56 -3.54
CA ASP A 812 48.08 11.08 -2.15
C ASP A 812 46.91 10.17 -1.68
N GLY A 813 47.17 9.03 -1.04
CA GLY A 813 48.47 8.39 -0.84
C GLY A 813 48.54 7.44 0.35
N THR A 814 48.32 6.15 0.15
CA THR A 814 48.98 5.09 0.94
C THR A 814 48.80 3.72 0.27
N ASP A 815 49.91 3.13 -0.15
CA ASP A 815 50.04 1.68 -0.33
C ASP A 815 50.61 1.08 0.96
N LEU A 816 50.21 -0.16 1.29
CA LEU A 816 51.17 -1.25 1.53
C LEU A 816 50.45 -2.55 1.86
N THR A 817 50.60 -3.52 0.97
CA THR A 817 50.23 -4.93 1.15
C THR A 817 50.86 -5.55 2.42
N ASN A 818 50.05 -6.00 3.38
CA ASN A 818 50.32 -7.17 4.25
C ASN A 818 49.21 -7.44 5.28
N VAL A 819 48.28 -8.37 4.99
CA VAL A 819 47.55 -9.15 6.00
C VAL A 819 47.45 -10.60 5.51
N ASP A 820 47.64 -11.55 6.42
CA ASP A 820 47.83 -12.98 6.15
C ASP A 820 46.51 -13.74 5.89
N PRO A 821 46.36 -14.48 4.77
CA PRO A 821 45.21 -15.36 4.51
C PRO A 821 45.00 -16.48 5.54
N SER A 822 45.99 -16.78 6.39
CA SER A 822 45.96 -17.87 7.36
C SER A 822 45.13 -17.58 8.63
N SER A 823 44.52 -16.39 8.75
CA SER A 823 43.74 -15.97 9.93
C SER A 823 42.33 -16.60 10.05
N LEU A 824 42.07 -17.71 9.36
CA LEU A 824 40.83 -18.48 9.48
C LEU A 824 40.71 -19.16 10.85
N LYS A 825 39.82 -18.63 11.71
CA LYS A 825 39.27 -19.37 12.85
C LYS A 825 37.74 -19.45 12.80
N THR A 826 37.31 -20.60 12.28
CA THR A 826 36.03 -21.27 12.52
C THR A 826 35.24 -20.79 13.75
N TYR A 827 33.99 -20.40 13.51
CA TYR A 827 32.88 -20.75 14.40
C TYR A 827 31.80 -21.44 13.57
N ALA A 828 31.53 -22.71 13.87
CA ALA A 828 30.37 -23.42 13.36
C ALA A 828 29.26 -23.33 14.39
N SER A 829 28.03 -23.00 13.97
CA SER A 829 26.84 -23.19 14.79
C SER A 829 26.27 -24.59 14.54
N PRO A 830 25.93 -25.39 15.57
CA PRO A 830 25.41 -26.74 15.39
C PRO A 830 23.91 -26.77 15.12
N ASN A 831 23.45 -27.87 14.52
CA ASN A 831 22.05 -28.30 14.38
C ASN A 831 21.12 -27.36 13.58
N GLY A 832 20.83 -27.75 12.32
CA GLY A 832 19.59 -27.36 11.66
C GLY A 832 18.57 -28.52 11.68
N ALA A 833 17.28 -28.21 11.56
CA ALA A 833 16.25 -29.13 11.10
C ALA A 833 14.99 -28.38 10.62
N ASP A 834 14.46 -28.81 9.49
CA ASP A 834 13.02 -28.91 9.17
C ASP A 834 12.03 -27.72 9.26
N LYS A 835 11.57 -27.37 8.04
CA LYS A 835 10.17 -27.14 7.59
C LYS A 835 9.60 -25.71 7.50
N TYR A 836 8.92 -25.54 6.36
CA TYR A 836 8.13 -24.40 5.84
C TYR A 836 8.94 -23.18 5.44
#